data_AF-A0A6P6XX02-F1
#
_entry.id   AF-A0A6P6XX02-F1
#
_cell.length_a   1.000
_cell.length_b   1.000
_cell.length_c   1.000
_cell.angle_alpha   90.00
_cell.angle_beta   90.00
_cell.angle_gamma   90.00
#
_symmetry.space_group_name_H-M   'P 1'
#
loop_
_entity.id
_entity.type
_entity.pdbx_description
1 polymer ?
#
loop_
_entity_poly.entity_id
_entity_poly.type
_entity_poly.pdbx_seq_one_letter_code
_entity_poly.pdbx_strand_id
1 'polypeptide(L)'
;MFTDEEAKVYDRQIRLWGVNAQQKIRATDVFLVCLDGLASEVVKNLVLAGINSITILDDQPVSQFDMLNNIFSQNQIGMNRAEACQKAVNQLNPMVKVNIMKDQTLSTLLSDEMEAKNFLKSFNVVILVNNGLDMASKLNEFCHQLCIPFFFTCSWGYLSMTFIDIGKQYNGIDFVPIGDAFEKKTISLKNSRRRRQGENISKREMIKIENLKSLFLSILTIFRYHKKMGEFPNVLTESDQQQIENQLKTIEQEILDELNQQNDDDNDGDDKQQQQQQQRWTSTTTTTMNYNWTKKIYGQFSFISSIVGGFLSQEVIHHIVELRKELFKNRGYDIMARPVKNYTHPVNVSIYLDINYIKNLDIQTNMLETEGWLRLIDENLKWKRSEYGGIEDIRVHVDEVFRPDITIINSADSENIIRSTTHSDLILWFSGDIFWMPALSMKTICEIDLTEWPFDQQTCLFQNSEWDIIDSSCEYMVHDTNEGGQFFPEVVFSINIHRKTSIYRYVVYFPIISVLFLNLMALFLDVRNPLRFHLSILCFITLLLIALFLGNKLGFGSLGIPKVIKYIGQMIILTTFTLLWFAFSLNFIRSTFEIPAFVMRSIEPLQHYLISKDIESVQLTNNDLENGQTNQTSTKSRSNISQSNLIIVQIVDKILFVLFFILIIALHN
;
A
#
# COMPACT_ATOMS: atom_id res chain seq x y z
N MET A 1 50.91 12.60 13.19
CA MET A 1 50.27 12.82 14.50
C MET A 1 49.77 14.26 14.50
N PHE A 2 48.57 14.53 15.01
CA PHE A 2 48.01 15.89 15.03
C PHE A 2 48.82 16.78 15.99
N THR A 3 48.99 18.06 15.66
CA THR A 3 49.46 19.03 16.66
C THR A 3 48.37 19.29 17.70
N ASP A 4 48.73 19.75 18.90
CA ASP A 4 47.74 20.02 19.96
C ASP A 4 46.71 21.09 19.57
N GLU A 5 47.10 22.03 18.71
CA GLU A 5 46.20 23.06 18.16
C GLU A 5 45.23 22.45 17.13
N GLU A 6 45.73 21.63 16.21
CA GLU A 6 44.89 20.93 15.22
C GLU A 6 43.91 19.96 15.90
N ALA A 7 44.36 19.24 16.93
CA ALA A 7 43.53 18.31 17.69
C ALA A 7 42.37 19.04 18.38
N LYS A 8 42.57 20.29 18.83
CA LYS A 8 41.51 21.12 19.41
C LYS A 8 40.53 21.63 18.36
N VAL A 9 41.01 22.09 17.21
CA VAL A 9 40.16 22.60 16.11
C VAL A 9 39.26 21.49 15.57
N TYR A 10 39.80 20.28 15.37
CA TYR A 10 39.07 19.16 14.79
C TYR A 10 38.52 18.16 15.80
N ASP A 11 38.54 18.45 17.11
CA ASP A 11 38.12 17.51 18.18
C ASP A 11 36.73 16.91 17.91
N ARG A 12 35.75 17.76 17.55
CA ARG A 12 34.38 17.30 17.24
C ARG A 12 34.34 16.38 16.02
N GLN A 13 35.10 16.68 14.96
CA GLN A 13 35.15 15.88 13.73
C GLN A 13 35.84 14.54 13.99
N ILE A 14 36.91 14.54 14.77
CA ILE A 14 37.67 13.34 15.17
C ILE A 14 36.79 12.40 16.00
N ARG A 15 35.97 12.92 16.92
CA ARG A 15 35.00 12.10 17.68
C ARG A 15 33.93 11.48 16.78
N LEU A 16 33.54 12.17 15.70
CA LEU A 16 32.48 11.73 14.80
C LEU A 16 32.95 10.66 13.79
N TRP A 17 34.04 10.91 13.07
CA TRP A 17 34.52 10.03 11.98
C TRP A 17 35.78 9.23 12.33
N GLY A 18 36.42 9.53 13.47
CA GLY A 18 37.64 8.87 13.92
C GLY A 18 38.92 9.52 13.38
N VAL A 19 40.02 9.28 14.10
CA VAL A 19 41.36 9.83 13.83
C VAL A 19 41.84 9.48 12.42
N ASN A 20 41.63 8.23 11.98
CA ASN A 20 42.09 7.76 10.66
C ASN A 20 41.36 8.44 9.51
N ALA A 21 40.06 8.73 9.65
CA ALA A 21 39.29 9.44 8.65
C ALA A 21 39.76 10.90 8.53
N GLN A 22 39.97 11.57 9.67
CA GLN A 22 40.49 12.93 9.68
C GLN A 22 41.89 13.04 9.06
N GLN A 23 42.75 12.04 9.27
CA GLN A 23 44.07 11.99 8.61
C GLN A 23 43.95 11.88 7.08
N LYS A 24 42.98 11.10 6.58
CA LYS A 24 42.72 11.02 5.12
C LYS A 24 42.21 12.35 4.57
N ILE A 25 41.28 12.99 5.26
CA ILE A 25 40.78 14.33 4.88
C ILE A 25 41.95 15.31 4.78
N ARG A 26 42.82 15.34 5.80
CA ARG A 26 44.01 16.19 5.82
C ARG A 26 45.02 15.91 4.72
N ALA A 27 45.06 14.69 4.18
CA ALA A 27 45.95 14.32 3.09
C ALA A 27 45.35 14.56 1.69
N THR A 28 44.10 15.04 1.63
CA THR A 28 43.34 15.16 0.37
C THR A 28 43.61 16.51 -0.30
N ASP A 29 44.06 16.46 -1.56
CA ASP A 29 44.17 17.59 -2.47
C ASP A 29 42.95 17.65 -3.41
N VAL A 30 42.27 18.78 -3.44
CA VAL A 30 41.01 18.97 -4.19
C VAL A 30 41.20 19.94 -5.35
N PHE A 31 40.72 19.57 -6.53
CA PHE A 31 40.59 20.47 -7.67
C PHE A 31 39.12 20.87 -7.87
N LEU A 32 38.83 22.16 -7.85
CA LEU A 32 37.49 22.71 -8.02
C LEU A 32 37.42 23.62 -9.25
N VAL A 33 36.42 23.37 -10.09
CA VAL A 33 36.18 24.09 -11.34
C VAL A 33 34.83 24.81 -11.27
N CYS A 34 34.85 26.10 -11.60
CA CYS A 34 33.76 27.09 -11.48
C CYS A 34 33.40 27.38 -10.01
N LEU A 35 33.57 28.65 -9.61
CA LEU A 35 33.34 29.15 -8.26
C LEU A 35 32.11 30.08 -8.23
N ASP A 36 30.93 29.47 -8.20
CA ASP A 36 29.66 30.17 -8.02
C ASP A 36 29.14 30.09 -6.56
N GLY A 37 27.85 30.36 -6.34
CA GLY A 37 27.25 30.27 -5.01
C GLY A 37 27.19 28.86 -4.43
N LEU A 38 26.95 27.83 -5.25
CA LEU A 38 26.97 26.44 -4.79
C LEU A 38 28.42 26.03 -4.45
N ALA A 39 29.36 26.33 -5.33
CA ALA A 39 30.77 26.06 -5.13
C ALA A 39 31.33 26.80 -3.90
N SER A 40 30.86 28.02 -3.62
CA SER A 40 31.24 28.77 -2.41
C SER A 40 30.92 28.00 -1.12
N GLU A 41 29.75 27.37 -1.05
CA GLU A 41 29.36 26.53 0.09
C GLU A 41 30.17 25.23 0.15
N VAL A 42 30.46 24.62 -1.01
CA VAL A 42 31.35 23.45 -1.11
C VAL A 42 32.75 23.78 -0.59
N VAL A 43 33.36 24.86 -1.08
CA VAL A 43 34.68 25.34 -0.66
C VAL A 43 34.71 25.59 0.84
N LYS A 44 33.73 26.33 1.38
CA LYS A 44 33.63 26.60 2.81
C LYS A 44 33.63 25.31 3.64
N ASN A 45 32.80 24.34 3.26
CA ASN A 45 32.68 23.08 3.99
C ASN A 45 33.95 22.24 3.91
N LEU A 46 34.60 22.15 2.74
CA LEU A 46 35.85 21.40 2.56
C LEU A 46 37.02 22.03 3.33
N VAL A 47 37.13 23.36 3.29
CA VAL A 47 38.20 24.11 3.97
C VAL A 47 38.04 24.03 5.49
N LEU A 48 36.82 24.15 6.02
CA LEU A 48 36.54 23.96 7.45
C LEU A 48 36.67 22.49 7.90
N ALA A 49 36.53 21.53 7.00
CA ALA A 49 36.84 20.12 7.28
C ALA A 49 38.35 19.83 7.39
N GLY A 50 39.21 20.74 6.90
CA GLY A 50 40.65 20.65 7.06
C GLY A 50 41.35 19.76 6.03
N ILE A 51 41.03 19.92 4.74
CA ILE A 51 41.75 19.30 3.62
C ILE A 51 43.21 19.81 3.50
N ASN A 52 44.05 19.13 2.71
CA ASN A 52 45.45 19.56 2.52
C ASN A 52 45.54 20.85 1.70
N SER A 53 44.95 20.81 0.50
CA SER A 53 44.93 21.94 -0.41
C SER A 53 43.69 21.93 -1.30
N ILE A 54 43.32 23.13 -1.75
CA ILE A 54 42.30 23.33 -2.77
C ILE A 54 42.86 24.19 -3.89
N THR A 55 42.72 23.73 -5.12
CA THR A 55 43.08 24.48 -6.32
C THR A 55 41.80 24.86 -7.05
N ILE A 56 41.60 26.17 -7.27
CA ILE A 56 40.37 26.72 -7.85
C ILE A 56 40.65 27.25 -9.25
N LEU A 57 39.80 26.87 -10.21
CA LEU A 57 39.78 27.36 -11.58
C LEU A 57 38.41 27.99 -11.89
N ASP A 58 38.37 29.30 -12.08
CA ASP A 58 37.20 30.03 -12.59
C ASP A 58 37.69 31.23 -13.39
N ASP A 59 37.25 31.36 -14.63
CA ASP A 59 37.60 32.44 -15.55
C ASP A 59 36.60 33.61 -15.53
N GLN A 60 35.46 33.45 -14.86
CA GLN A 60 34.39 34.45 -14.85
C GLN A 60 34.70 35.62 -13.90
N PRO A 61 34.25 36.85 -14.26
CA PRO A 61 34.33 37.99 -13.36
C PRO A 61 33.29 37.92 -12.24
N VAL A 62 33.60 38.49 -11.09
CA VAL A 62 32.66 38.65 -9.96
C VAL A 62 31.50 39.55 -10.40
N SER A 63 30.30 39.00 -10.36
CA SER A 63 29.04 39.66 -10.69
C SER A 63 28.34 40.22 -9.45
N GLN A 64 27.29 41.02 -9.65
CA GLN A 64 26.46 41.48 -8.53
C GLN A 64 25.75 40.33 -7.81
N PHE A 65 25.40 39.26 -8.52
CA PHE A 65 24.77 38.08 -7.93
C PHE A 65 25.71 37.32 -6.98
N ASP A 66 27.02 37.40 -7.21
CA ASP A 66 28.02 36.77 -6.34
C ASP A 66 28.12 37.45 -4.97
N MET A 67 27.53 38.64 -4.80
CA MET A 67 27.44 39.34 -3.50
C MET A 67 26.51 38.64 -2.51
N LEU A 68 25.67 37.72 -2.98
CA LEU A 68 24.86 36.87 -2.12
C LEU A 68 25.69 35.79 -1.42
N ASN A 69 26.94 35.59 -1.84
CA ASN A 69 27.85 34.60 -1.27
C ASN A 69 28.76 35.26 -0.22
N ASN A 70 29.02 34.55 0.89
CA ASN A 70 29.84 35.06 2.00
C ASN A 70 31.35 35.18 1.69
N ILE A 71 31.78 34.91 0.46
CA ILE A 71 33.20 34.86 0.05
C ILE A 71 33.62 36.14 -0.69
N PHE A 72 32.66 36.85 -1.32
CA PHE A 72 32.95 38.01 -2.17
C PHE A 72 32.49 39.32 -1.52
N SER A 73 33.15 40.43 -1.87
CA SER A 73 32.82 41.78 -1.39
C SER A 73 32.54 42.74 -2.55
N GLN A 74 31.76 43.80 -2.29
CA GLN A 74 31.37 44.79 -3.31
C GLN A 74 32.55 45.42 -4.06
N ASN A 75 33.69 45.60 -3.38
CA ASN A 75 34.89 46.20 -3.97
C ASN A 75 35.62 45.27 -4.96
N GLN A 76 35.17 44.02 -5.12
CA GLN A 76 35.78 43.01 -5.98
C GLN A 76 34.98 42.77 -7.26
N ILE A 77 33.87 43.48 -7.48
CA ILE A 77 33.05 43.34 -8.69
C ILE A 77 33.92 43.62 -9.93
N GLY A 78 33.87 42.71 -10.91
CA GLY A 78 34.68 42.75 -12.12
C GLY A 78 36.08 42.12 -12.01
N MET A 79 36.55 41.77 -10.81
CA MET A 79 37.76 40.94 -10.64
C MET A 79 37.48 39.48 -11.02
N ASN A 80 38.50 38.71 -11.37
CA ASN A 80 38.35 37.27 -11.57
C ASN A 80 37.90 36.59 -10.26
N ARG A 81 36.89 35.70 -10.33
CA ARG A 81 36.31 35.04 -9.14
C ARG A 81 37.33 34.21 -8.35
N ALA A 82 38.19 33.46 -9.03
CA ALA A 82 39.19 32.64 -8.36
C ALA A 82 40.20 33.53 -7.61
N GLU A 83 40.60 34.67 -8.18
CA GLU A 83 41.46 35.64 -7.50
C GLU A 83 40.78 36.33 -6.32
N ALA A 84 39.54 36.78 -6.51
CA ALA A 84 38.79 37.50 -5.50
C ALA A 84 38.54 36.67 -4.23
N CYS A 85 38.36 35.35 -4.37
CA CYS A 85 38.04 34.46 -3.25
C CYS A 85 39.26 34.11 -2.37
N GLN A 86 40.49 34.20 -2.88
CA GLN A 86 41.67 33.61 -2.23
C GLN A 86 41.80 34.00 -0.75
N LYS A 87 41.70 35.30 -0.50
CA LYS A 87 41.91 35.88 0.81
C LYS A 87 40.83 35.44 1.79
N ALA A 88 39.57 35.43 1.35
CA ALA A 88 38.43 35.04 2.17
C ALA A 88 38.48 33.54 2.51
N VAL A 89 38.80 32.69 1.52
CA VAL A 89 38.92 31.24 1.74
C VAL A 89 40.07 30.91 2.69
N ASN A 90 41.23 31.56 2.53
CA ASN A 90 42.37 31.35 3.43
C ASN A 90 42.10 31.84 4.87
N GLN A 91 41.22 32.83 5.06
CA GLN A 91 40.80 33.29 6.38
C GLN A 91 39.89 32.27 7.11
N LEU A 92 39.14 31.44 6.38
CA LEU A 92 38.29 30.41 6.98
C LEU A 92 39.11 29.36 7.72
N ASN A 93 40.22 28.93 7.13
CA ASN A 93 41.15 27.99 7.74
C ASN A 93 42.57 28.20 7.19
N PRO A 94 43.45 28.90 7.93
CA PRO A 94 44.84 29.15 7.51
C PRO A 94 45.71 27.89 7.35
N MET A 95 45.24 26.73 7.82
CA MET A 95 45.96 25.46 7.71
C MET A 95 45.82 24.81 6.31
N VAL A 96 44.84 25.26 5.52
CA VAL A 96 44.57 24.73 4.17
C VAL A 96 45.27 25.56 3.12
N LYS A 97 45.99 24.93 2.19
CA LYS A 97 46.66 25.65 1.09
C LYS A 97 45.66 25.99 -0.01
N VAL A 98 45.50 27.27 -0.32
CA VAL A 98 44.58 27.74 -1.38
C VAL A 98 45.36 28.21 -2.60
N ASN A 99 45.28 27.44 -3.68
CA ASN A 99 45.94 27.72 -4.96
C ASN A 99 44.91 28.19 -6.01
N ILE A 100 45.34 29.08 -6.90
CA ILE A 100 44.49 29.62 -7.97
C ILE A 100 45.16 29.45 -9.31
N MET A 101 44.40 28.98 -10.28
CA MET A 101 44.81 28.93 -11.67
C MET A 101 44.43 30.23 -12.36
N LYS A 102 45.44 30.90 -12.92
CA LYS A 102 45.29 32.18 -13.62
C LYS A 102 45.30 31.95 -15.13
N ASP A 103 44.54 32.77 -15.85
CA ASP A 103 44.58 32.90 -17.31
C ASP A 103 44.41 31.59 -18.10
N GLN A 104 43.78 30.58 -17.47
CA GLN A 104 43.42 29.32 -18.09
C GLN A 104 41.91 29.14 -17.99
N THR A 105 41.33 28.64 -19.08
CA THR A 105 39.94 28.19 -19.13
C THR A 105 39.89 26.67 -19.05
N LEU A 106 38.76 26.11 -18.63
CA LEU A 106 38.58 24.66 -18.61
C LEU A 106 38.79 24.03 -20.00
N SER A 107 38.35 24.71 -21.06
CA SER A 107 38.54 24.24 -22.44
C SER A 107 40.01 24.24 -22.86
N THR A 108 40.79 25.25 -22.47
CA THR A 108 42.24 25.26 -22.72
C THR A 108 42.97 24.18 -21.93
N LEU A 109 42.59 23.94 -20.67
CA LEU A 109 43.19 22.91 -19.82
C LEU A 109 42.94 21.51 -20.39
N LEU A 110 41.77 21.28 -20.99
CA LEU A 110 41.38 20.00 -21.58
C LEU A 110 41.75 19.86 -23.07
N SER A 111 42.48 20.83 -23.65
CA SER A 111 42.84 20.82 -25.08
C SER A 111 43.91 19.79 -25.43
N ASP A 112 44.90 19.61 -24.57
CA ASP A 112 45.92 18.56 -24.67
C ASP A 112 45.63 17.47 -23.61
N GLU A 113 45.25 16.29 -24.09
CA GLU A 113 44.90 15.15 -23.25
C GLU A 113 46.05 14.70 -22.33
N MET A 114 47.31 14.77 -22.80
CA MET A 114 48.46 14.31 -22.04
C MET A 114 48.79 15.28 -20.90
N GLU A 115 48.76 16.59 -21.19
CA GLU A 115 48.98 17.63 -20.19
C GLU A 115 47.85 17.63 -19.14
N ALA A 116 46.59 17.57 -19.59
CA ALA A 116 45.43 17.51 -18.72
C ALA A 116 45.50 16.34 -17.73
N LYS A 117 45.80 15.13 -18.22
CA LYS A 117 45.91 13.95 -17.35
C LYS A 117 47.08 14.04 -16.37
N ASN A 118 48.21 14.60 -16.79
CA ASN A 118 49.35 14.78 -15.90
C ASN A 118 49.06 15.79 -14.79
N PHE A 119 48.33 16.87 -15.11
CA PHE A 119 47.84 17.82 -14.13
C PHE A 119 46.83 17.19 -13.17
N LEU A 120 45.81 16.48 -13.68
CA LEU A 120 44.77 15.88 -12.84
C LEU A 120 45.31 14.84 -11.85
N LYS A 121 46.39 14.12 -12.20
CA LYS A 121 47.05 13.14 -11.30
C LYS A 121 47.54 13.72 -9.97
N SER A 122 47.75 15.04 -9.86
CA SER A 122 48.16 15.65 -8.59
C SER A 122 47.03 15.78 -7.57
N PHE A 123 45.78 15.49 -7.94
CA PHE A 123 44.61 15.66 -7.09
C PHE A 123 43.98 14.34 -6.69
N ASN A 124 43.37 14.32 -5.50
CA ASN A 124 42.64 13.17 -4.99
C ASN A 124 41.14 13.23 -5.31
N VAL A 125 40.59 14.43 -5.51
CA VAL A 125 39.17 14.63 -5.82
C VAL A 125 39.05 15.79 -6.81
N VAL A 126 38.19 15.62 -7.82
CA VAL A 126 37.85 16.69 -8.75
C VAL A 126 36.37 17.02 -8.67
N ILE A 127 36.04 18.31 -8.56
CA ILE A 127 34.69 18.83 -8.42
C ILE A 127 34.42 19.85 -9.53
N LEU A 128 33.38 19.62 -10.31
CA LEU A 128 32.89 20.53 -11.34
C LEU A 128 31.50 21.03 -10.96
N VAL A 129 31.31 22.36 -10.95
CA VAL A 129 30.05 22.99 -10.54
C VAL A 129 29.44 23.78 -11.69
N ASN A 130 28.12 23.67 -11.90
CA ASN A 130 27.32 24.48 -12.84
C ASN A 130 27.97 24.68 -14.23
N ASN A 131 28.40 23.58 -14.85
CA ASN A 131 29.00 23.57 -16.17
C ASN A 131 28.20 22.68 -17.16
N GLY A 132 28.52 22.75 -18.45
CA GLY A 132 27.84 21.96 -19.49
C GLY A 132 28.17 20.47 -19.44
N LEU A 133 27.23 19.62 -19.88
CA LEU A 133 27.41 18.17 -19.93
C LEU A 133 28.60 17.72 -20.78
N ASP A 134 28.88 18.41 -21.89
CA ASP A 134 29.99 18.05 -22.78
C ASP A 134 31.35 18.16 -22.06
N MET A 135 31.53 19.22 -21.25
CA MET A 135 32.74 19.43 -20.45
C MET A 135 32.79 18.47 -19.27
N ALA A 136 31.66 18.25 -18.60
CA ALA A 136 31.54 17.28 -17.52
C ALA A 136 31.89 15.85 -17.99
N SER A 137 31.47 15.46 -19.21
CA SER A 137 31.77 14.14 -19.78
C SER A 137 33.25 13.95 -20.02
N LYS A 138 33.90 14.92 -20.70
CA LYS A 138 35.34 14.88 -20.97
C LYS A 138 36.16 14.79 -19.69
N LEU A 139 35.83 15.62 -18.70
CA LEU A 139 36.56 15.64 -17.45
C LEU A 139 36.34 14.35 -16.64
N ASN A 140 35.12 13.85 -16.60
CA ASN A 140 34.79 12.57 -15.98
C ASN A 140 35.56 11.40 -16.62
N GLU A 141 35.66 11.34 -17.96
CA GLU A 141 36.43 10.30 -18.65
C GLU A 141 37.91 10.32 -18.26
N PHE A 142 38.53 11.49 -18.19
CA PHE A 142 39.92 11.61 -17.75
C PHE A 142 40.09 11.20 -16.28
N CYS A 143 39.22 11.66 -15.39
CA CYS A 143 39.23 11.25 -13.99
C CYS A 143 39.03 9.74 -13.82
N HIS A 144 38.10 9.14 -14.57
CA HIS A 144 37.82 7.71 -14.52
C HIS A 144 39.04 6.87 -14.94
N GLN A 145 39.71 7.26 -16.03
CA GLN A 145 40.94 6.59 -16.49
C GLN A 145 42.09 6.70 -15.48
N LEU A 146 42.11 7.77 -14.69
CA LEU A 146 43.09 7.99 -13.64
C LEU A 146 42.65 7.42 -12.27
N CYS A 147 41.47 6.81 -12.18
CA CYS A 147 40.85 6.34 -10.95
C CYS A 147 40.68 7.45 -9.89
N ILE A 148 40.41 8.68 -10.31
CA ILE A 148 40.19 9.83 -9.43
C ILE A 148 38.68 10.03 -9.25
N PRO A 149 38.18 10.12 -8.00
CA PRO A 149 36.81 10.52 -7.72
C PRO A 149 36.42 11.86 -8.36
N PHE A 150 35.31 11.84 -9.10
CA PHE A 150 34.75 12.98 -9.80
C PHE A 150 33.33 13.30 -9.32
N PHE A 151 33.09 14.56 -8.99
CA PHE A 151 31.80 15.09 -8.59
C PHE A 151 31.38 16.18 -9.57
N PHE A 152 30.19 16.05 -10.14
CA PHE A 152 29.58 17.08 -10.97
C PHE A 152 28.25 17.50 -10.37
N THR A 153 28.10 18.77 -10.03
CA THR A 153 26.90 19.29 -9.37
C THR A 153 26.36 20.50 -10.12
N CYS A 154 25.04 20.56 -10.25
CA CYS A 154 24.35 21.71 -10.83
C CYS A 154 23.15 22.09 -9.95
N SER A 155 22.86 23.39 -9.87
CA SER A 155 21.72 23.93 -9.12
C SER A 155 21.08 25.10 -9.86
N TRP A 156 19.77 25.00 -10.06
CA TRP A 156 18.90 26.00 -10.68
C TRP A 156 17.67 26.20 -9.78
N GLY A 157 17.78 27.13 -8.84
CA GLY A 157 16.76 27.43 -7.85
C GLY A 157 16.34 26.22 -7.02
N TYR A 158 15.12 25.70 -7.25
CA TYR A 158 14.62 24.50 -6.56
C TYR A 158 15.00 23.17 -7.23
N LEU A 159 15.58 23.20 -8.43
CA LEU A 159 16.05 22.00 -9.13
C LEU A 159 17.55 21.87 -8.97
N SER A 160 18.04 20.67 -8.66
CA SER A 160 19.47 20.39 -8.61
C SER A 160 19.74 18.98 -9.13
N MET A 161 20.97 18.79 -9.59
CA MET A 161 21.46 17.52 -10.10
C MET A 161 22.87 17.29 -9.57
N THR A 162 23.18 16.05 -9.21
CA THR A 162 24.50 15.66 -8.76
C THR A 162 24.85 14.30 -9.36
N PHE A 163 25.94 14.27 -10.11
CA PHE A 163 26.56 13.08 -10.64
C PHE A 163 27.84 12.80 -9.85
N ILE A 164 28.05 11.53 -9.49
CA ILE A 164 29.16 11.09 -8.67
C ILE A 164 29.78 9.85 -9.31
N ASP A 165 31.04 9.95 -9.69
CA ASP A 165 31.88 8.80 -10.05
C ASP A 165 33.01 8.64 -9.03
N ILE A 166 32.97 7.54 -8.27
CA ILE A 166 33.99 7.16 -7.28
C ILE A 166 34.74 5.88 -7.68
N GLY A 167 34.58 5.42 -8.93
CA GLY A 167 35.22 4.23 -9.46
C GLY A 167 34.57 2.90 -9.04
N LYS A 168 34.97 1.81 -9.71
CA LYS A 168 34.38 0.47 -9.53
C LYS A 168 34.54 -0.11 -8.12
N GLN A 169 35.59 0.27 -7.40
CA GLN A 169 35.93 -0.28 -6.09
C GLN A 169 34.89 0.08 -5.01
N TYR A 170 34.19 1.20 -5.15
CA TYR A 170 33.24 1.69 -4.14
C TYR A 170 31.78 1.41 -4.49
N ASN A 171 31.39 1.45 -5.76
CA ASN A 171 29.98 1.37 -6.17
C ASN A 171 29.51 -0.03 -6.60
N GLY A 172 30.41 -0.97 -6.94
CA GLY A 172 30.05 -2.31 -7.42
C GLY A 172 29.15 -2.34 -8.67
N ILE A 173 29.04 -1.21 -9.38
CA ILE A 173 28.22 -1.00 -10.57
C ILE A 173 29.17 -0.67 -11.72
N ASP A 174 28.86 -1.19 -12.90
CA ASP A 174 29.60 -0.83 -14.11
C ASP A 174 29.53 0.67 -14.38
N PHE A 175 30.67 1.24 -14.73
CA PHE A 175 30.79 2.64 -15.10
C PHE A 175 29.80 2.97 -16.22
N VAL A 176 29.03 4.04 -16.01
CA VAL A 176 28.17 4.62 -17.03
C VAL A 176 28.71 6.03 -17.29
N PRO A 177 29.24 6.30 -18.50
CA PRO A 177 29.59 7.65 -18.91
C PRO A 177 28.44 8.62 -18.65
N ILE A 178 28.74 9.87 -18.33
CA ILE A 178 27.69 10.85 -18.07
C ILE A 178 26.79 11.04 -19.31
N GLY A 179 27.36 11.01 -20.52
CA GLY A 179 26.62 11.01 -21.78
C GLY A 179 25.60 9.87 -21.83
N ASP A 180 26.05 8.62 -21.70
CA ASP A 180 25.21 7.43 -21.66
C ASP A 180 24.16 7.47 -20.53
N ALA A 181 24.46 8.11 -19.40
CA ALA A 181 23.53 8.23 -18.27
C ALA A 181 22.33 9.12 -18.63
N PHE A 182 22.53 10.15 -19.44
CA PHE A 182 21.47 11.02 -19.95
C PHE A 182 20.82 10.46 -21.24
N GLU A 183 21.48 9.56 -21.96
CA GLU A 183 20.91 8.84 -23.11
C GLU A 183 20.07 7.61 -22.70
N LYS A 184 20.35 6.99 -21.53
CA LYS A 184 19.58 5.86 -20.99
C LYS A 184 18.14 6.29 -20.63
N LYS A 185 17.21 6.02 -21.54
CA LYS A 185 15.76 6.33 -21.43
C LYS A 185 15.02 5.62 -20.30
N THR A 186 15.61 4.58 -19.71
CA THR A 186 15.02 3.85 -18.58
C THR A 186 15.53 4.39 -17.27
N ILE A 187 14.66 5.10 -16.53
CA ILE A 187 14.87 5.43 -15.11
C ILE A 187 14.86 4.10 -14.33
N SER A 188 16.05 3.53 -14.13
CA SER A 188 16.21 2.32 -13.33
C SER A 188 16.01 2.64 -11.85
N LEU A 189 14.79 2.48 -11.34
CA LEU A 189 14.55 2.41 -9.89
C LEU A 189 15.28 1.17 -9.35
N LYS A 190 16.40 1.38 -8.64
CA LYS A 190 17.18 0.29 -7.99
C LYS A 190 16.32 -0.66 -7.14
N ASN A 191 15.15 -0.21 -6.68
CA ASN A 191 14.22 -1.03 -5.87
C ASN A 191 13.31 -1.96 -6.69
N SER A 192 13.28 -1.85 -8.02
CA SER A 192 12.39 -2.67 -8.87
C SER A 192 13.02 -3.99 -9.34
N ARG A 193 14.34 -4.15 -9.25
CA ARG A 193 15.04 -5.38 -9.69
C ARG A 193 14.85 -6.60 -8.78
N ARG A 194 14.13 -6.48 -7.65
CA ARG A 194 13.79 -7.61 -6.77
C ARG A 194 12.35 -8.12 -6.92
N ARG A 195 11.60 -7.69 -7.94
CA ARG A 195 10.26 -8.26 -8.19
C ARG A 195 10.33 -9.51 -9.05
N ARG A 196 9.67 -10.57 -8.56
CA ARG A 196 9.29 -11.73 -9.39
C ARG A 196 8.35 -11.22 -10.49
N GLN A 197 8.53 -11.71 -11.71
CA GLN A 197 7.62 -11.41 -12.83
C GLN A 197 6.16 -11.70 -12.39
N GLY A 198 5.30 -10.68 -12.43
CA GLY A 198 3.85 -10.82 -12.19
C GLY A 198 3.22 -9.95 -11.09
N GLU A 199 3.97 -9.15 -10.33
CA GLU A 199 3.37 -8.25 -9.33
C GLU A 199 2.94 -6.90 -9.92
N ASN A 200 1.68 -6.52 -9.71
CA ASN A 200 1.14 -5.22 -10.12
C ASN A 200 1.73 -4.08 -9.28
N ILE A 201 2.13 -2.99 -9.95
CA ILE A 201 2.70 -1.78 -9.33
C ILE A 201 1.60 -1.07 -8.52
N SER A 202 1.89 -0.71 -7.27
CA SER A 202 0.93 0.03 -6.44
C SER A 202 0.69 1.44 -7.00
N LYS A 203 -0.51 2.01 -6.77
CA LYS A 203 -0.82 3.39 -7.17
C LYS A 203 0.21 4.40 -6.64
N ARG A 204 0.70 4.22 -5.40
CA ARG A 204 1.74 5.07 -4.79
C ARG A 204 3.08 4.98 -5.53
N GLU A 205 3.45 3.80 -6.02
CA GLU A 205 4.68 3.62 -6.79
C GLU A 205 4.57 4.21 -8.19
N MET A 206 3.41 4.11 -8.84
CA MET A 206 3.18 4.77 -10.13
C MET A 206 3.35 6.29 -10.02
N ILE A 207 2.77 6.91 -8.99
CA ILE A 207 2.93 8.36 -8.73
C ILE A 207 4.42 8.73 -8.51
N LYS A 208 5.18 7.89 -7.78
CA LYS A 208 6.62 8.10 -7.60
C LYS A 208 7.40 8.02 -8.92
N ILE A 209 7.09 7.03 -9.76
CA ILE A 209 7.72 6.87 -11.08
C ILE A 209 7.43 8.09 -11.96
N GLU A 210 6.18 8.54 -11.97
CA GLU A 210 5.73 9.69 -12.75
C GLU A 210 6.43 10.99 -12.33
N ASN A 211 6.52 11.24 -11.01
CA ASN A 211 7.26 12.40 -10.48
C ASN A 211 8.74 12.38 -10.86
N LEU A 212 9.38 11.20 -10.87
CA LEU A 212 10.77 11.06 -11.28
C LEU A 212 10.96 11.31 -12.77
N LYS A 213 10.04 10.83 -13.62
CA LYS A 213 10.04 11.14 -15.06
C LYS A 213 9.94 12.64 -15.29
N SER A 214 9.00 13.32 -14.62
CA SER A 214 8.84 14.77 -14.74
C SER A 214 10.11 15.54 -14.32
N LEU A 215 10.77 15.14 -13.22
CA LEU A 215 12.00 15.77 -12.76
C LEU A 215 13.19 15.50 -13.70
N PHE A 216 13.28 14.30 -14.28
CA PHE A 216 14.31 13.98 -15.26
C PHE A 216 14.15 14.82 -16.54
N LEU A 217 12.92 14.96 -17.03
CA LEU A 217 12.60 15.76 -18.21
C LEU A 217 12.96 17.24 -18.02
N SER A 218 12.65 17.81 -16.85
CA SER A 218 12.99 19.21 -16.57
C SER A 218 14.50 19.46 -16.53
N ILE A 219 15.28 18.56 -15.91
CA ILE A 219 16.74 18.64 -15.90
C ILE A 219 17.31 18.53 -17.32
N LEU A 220 16.81 17.58 -18.13
CA LEU A 220 17.26 17.40 -19.52
C LEU A 220 16.97 18.64 -20.38
N THR A 221 15.82 19.26 -20.16
CA THR A 221 15.41 20.51 -20.83
C THR A 221 16.40 21.65 -20.54
N ILE A 222 16.85 21.80 -19.29
CA ILE A 222 17.82 22.84 -18.91
C ILE A 222 19.18 22.61 -19.59
N PHE A 223 19.66 21.37 -19.66
CA PHE A 223 20.92 21.09 -20.33
C PHE A 223 20.83 21.27 -21.86
N ARG A 224 19.71 20.91 -22.48
CA ARG A 224 19.45 21.20 -23.90
C ARG A 224 19.38 22.70 -24.18
N TYR A 225 18.78 23.47 -23.27
CA TYR A 225 18.79 24.93 -23.35
C TYR A 225 20.22 25.48 -23.31
N HIS A 226 21.04 25.06 -22.34
CA HIS A 226 22.44 25.44 -22.25
C HIS A 226 23.23 25.10 -23.52
N LYS A 227 22.99 23.92 -24.11
CA LYS A 227 23.65 23.51 -25.36
C LYS A 227 23.26 24.40 -26.55
N LYS A 228 22.01 24.87 -26.63
CA LYS A 228 21.54 25.76 -27.71
C LYS A 228 21.96 27.22 -27.51
N MET A 229 21.94 27.72 -26.28
CA MET A 229 22.11 29.14 -25.96
C MET A 229 23.52 29.49 -25.44
N GLY A 230 24.33 28.52 -25.06
CA GLY A 230 25.68 28.71 -24.51
C GLY A 230 25.71 29.11 -23.03
N GLU A 231 24.58 29.45 -22.44
CA GLU A 231 24.44 29.84 -21.03
C GLU A 231 23.19 29.19 -20.40
N PHE A 232 23.18 29.06 -19.08
CA PHE A 232 22.01 28.61 -18.33
C PHE A 232 20.95 29.74 -18.22
N PRO A 233 19.67 29.39 -18.03
CA PRO A 233 18.60 30.39 -17.85
C PRO A 233 18.87 31.36 -16.70
N ASN A 234 19.17 32.62 -17.01
CA ASN A 234 19.36 33.70 -16.03
C ASN A 234 18.33 34.82 -16.28
N VAL A 235 17.72 35.35 -15.21
CA VAL A 235 16.70 36.40 -15.30
C VAL A 235 17.32 37.74 -14.97
N LEU A 236 17.19 38.69 -15.90
CA LEU A 236 17.56 40.09 -15.72
C LEU A 236 16.30 40.99 -15.65
N THR A 237 15.22 40.65 -16.37
CA THR A 237 13.93 41.36 -16.34
C THR A 237 12.70 40.44 -16.49
N GLU A 238 11.50 40.92 -16.12
CA GLU A 238 10.24 40.15 -16.25
C GLU A 238 9.87 39.80 -17.70
N SER A 239 10.24 40.65 -18.67
CA SER A 239 10.05 40.36 -20.10
C SER A 239 10.93 39.20 -20.57
N ASP A 240 12.19 39.16 -20.11
CA ASP A 240 13.12 38.08 -20.44
C ASP A 240 12.64 36.76 -19.87
N GLN A 241 12.04 36.78 -18.68
CA GLN A 241 11.48 35.59 -18.05
C GLN A 241 10.40 34.92 -18.93
N GLN A 242 9.47 35.69 -19.49
CA GLN A 242 8.44 35.13 -20.36
C GLN A 242 9.02 34.54 -21.65
N GLN A 243 10.04 35.19 -22.21
CA GLN A 243 10.72 34.70 -23.41
C GLN A 243 11.46 33.38 -23.13
N ILE A 244 12.20 33.30 -22.02
CA ILE A 244 12.92 32.10 -21.61
C ILE A 244 11.93 30.97 -21.29
N GLU A 245 10.82 31.25 -20.60
CA GLU A 245 9.77 30.26 -20.34
C GLU A 245 9.19 29.66 -21.63
N ASN A 246 8.97 30.47 -22.67
CA ASN A 246 8.48 29.99 -23.96
C ASN A 246 9.53 29.13 -24.69
N GLN A 247 10.81 29.51 -24.61
CA GLN A 247 11.90 28.72 -25.17
C GLN A 247 12.06 27.36 -24.45
N LEU A 248 12.00 27.35 -23.12
CA LEU A 248 12.06 26.12 -22.33
C LEU A 248 10.90 25.16 -22.68
N LYS A 249 9.68 25.67 -22.82
CA LYS A 249 8.52 24.86 -23.25
C LYS A 249 8.69 24.28 -24.64
N THR A 250 9.27 25.05 -25.57
CA THR A 250 9.54 24.57 -26.94
C THR A 250 10.56 23.43 -26.92
N ILE A 251 11.63 23.57 -26.16
CA ILE A 251 12.66 22.54 -26.00
C ILE A 251 12.10 21.29 -25.30
N GLU A 252 11.27 21.48 -24.27
CA GLU A 252 10.62 20.37 -23.56
C GLU A 252 9.73 19.55 -24.50
N GLN A 253 8.98 20.23 -25.39
CA GLN A 253 8.16 19.57 -26.42
C GLN A 253 9.03 18.80 -27.43
N GLU A 254 10.10 19.39 -27.94
CA GLU A 254 11.05 18.69 -28.84
C GLU A 254 11.61 17.40 -28.19
N ILE A 255 11.98 17.46 -26.91
CA ILE A 255 12.50 16.30 -26.17
C ILE A 255 11.42 15.23 -25.98
N LEU A 256 10.18 15.64 -25.66
CA LEU A 256 9.06 14.72 -25.53
C LEU A 256 8.76 14.00 -26.85
N ASP A 257 8.85 14.71 -27.98
CA ASP A 257 8.66 14.13 -29.29
C ASP A 257 9.78 13.11 -29.62
N GLU A 258 11.04 13.45 -29.35
CA GLU A 258 12.18 12.54 -29.52
C GLU A 258 12.06 11.26 -28.66
N LEU A 259 11.70 11.43 -27.37
CA LEU A 259 11.57 10.32 -26.43
C LEU A 259 10.40 9.39 -26.78
N ASN A 260 9.34 9.92 -27.38
CA ASN A 260 8.18 9.13 -27.80
C ASN A 260 8.37 8.48 -29.17
N GLN A 261 9.03 9.13 -30.14
CA GLN A 261 9.29 8.57 -31.47
C GLN A 261 10.18 7.32 -31.43
N GLN A 262 11.24 7.33 -30.61
CA GLN A 262 12.15 6.18 -30.55
C GLN A 262 11.59 4.96 -29.79
N ASN A 263 10.45 5.07 -29.10
CA ASN A 263 9.79 3.89 -28.53
C ASN A 263 9.00 3.09 -29.57
N ASP A 264 8.67 3.70 -30.71
CA ASP A 264 7.90 3.05 -31.78
C ASP A 264 8.80 2.18 -32.70
N ASP A 265 10.09 2.50 -32.82
CA ASP A 265 11.04 1.80 -33.70
C ASP A 265 11.62 0.48 -33.11
N ASP A 266 11.57 0.27 -31.79
CA ASP A 266 12.11 -0.91 -31.10
C ASP A 266 11.12 -2.11 -31.01
N ASN A 267 9.97 -2.04 -31.69
CA ASN A 267 8.83 -2.96 -31.50
C ASN A 267 8.48 -3.81 -32.74
N ASP A 268 9.29 -4.84 -33.04
CA ASP A 268 8.84 -6.00 -33.82
C ASP A 268 8.56 -7.18 -32.86
N GLY A 269 7.32 -7.29 -32.35
CA GLY A 269 6.87 -8.43 -31.54
C GLY A 269 5.54 -8.23 -30.81
N ASP A 270 4.57 -9.11 -31.08
CA ASP A 270 3.14 -9.01 -30.70
C ASP A 270 2.80 -9.15 -29.18
N ASP A 271 3.76 -9.45 -28.29
CA ASP A 271 3.43 -9.88 -26.92
C ASP A 271 3.46 -8.79 -25.81
N LYS A 272 3.36 -7.48 -26.15
CA LYS A 272 3.55 -6.41 -25.15
C LYS A 272 2.53 -5.28 -25.10
N GLN A 273 1.30 -5.48 -25.59
CA GLN A 273 0.28 -4.42 -25.54
C GLN A 273 -0.17 -4.01 -24.10
N GLN A 274 0.03 -4.84 -23.08
CA GLN A 274 -0.27 -4.45 -21.68
C GLN A 274 0.89 -3.71 -20.97
N GLN A 275 2.13 -3.77 -21.47
CA GLN A 275 3.24 -2.94 -20.97
C GLN A 275 3.29 -1.56 -21.64
N GLN A 276 2.65 -1.41 -22.81
CA GLN A 276 2.67 -0.18 -23.64
C GLN A 276 2.07 1.07 -22.96
N GLN A 277 1.11 0.93 -22.04
CA GLN A 277 0.56 2.12 -21.35
C GLN A 277 1.48 2.70 -20.25
N GLN A 278 2.48 1.96 -19.76
CA GLN A 278 3.35 2.40 -18.66
C GLN A 278 4.58 3.21 -19.09
N GLN A 279 4.90 3.26 -20.39
CA GLN A 279 6.16 3.82 -20.90
C GLN A 279 6.02 5.06 -21.79
N ARG A 280 4.81 5.57 -22.05
CA ARG A 280 4.65 6.82 -22.80
C ARG A 280 5.00 8.03 -21.94
N TRP A 281 5.80 8.96 -22.48
CA TRP A 281 6.08 10.25 -21.83
C TRP A 281 4.96 11.22 -22.22
N THR A 282 3.98 11.43 -21.34
CA THR A 282 2.85 12.33 -21.60
C THR A 282 3.11 13.73 -21.04
N SER A 283 2.77 14.77 -21.80
CA SER A 283 2.81 16.18 -21.37
C SER A 283 1.74 16.56 -20.32
N THR A 284 0.81 15.66 -20.03
CA THR A 284 -0.43 15.98 -19.29
C THR A 284 -0.36 15.55 -17.82
N THR A 285 0.56 16.14 -17.05
CA THR A 285 0.55 16.11 -15.58
C THR A 285 -0.48 17.09 -15.02
N THR A 286 -1.76 16.86 -15.33
CA THR A 286 -2.89 17.45 -14.59
C THR A 286 -3.46 16.41 -13.64
N THR A 287 -2.88 16.31 -12.45
CA THR A 287 -3.63 16.17 -11.20
C THR A 287 -2.68 16.33 -10.02
N THR A 288 -3.07 17.23 -9.10
CA THR A 288 -2.42 17.59 -7.82
C THR A 288 -1.12 18.42 -7.90
N MET A 289 -1.27 19.72 -7.56
CA MET A 289 -0.21 20.71 -7.27
C MET A 289 0.62 21.23 -8.46
N ASN A 290 0.03 22.16 -9.21
CA ASN A 290 0.64 23.38 -9.79
C ASN A 290 2.20 23.39 -9.88
N TYR A 291 2.78 22.57 -10.76
CA TYR A 291 4.24 22.48 -10.94
C TYR A 291 4.69 23.27 -12.17
N ASN A 292 4.55 24.60 -12.12
CA ASN A 292 5.31 25.50 -13.00
C ASN A 292 6.79 25.45 -12.60
N TRP A 293 7.49 24.35 -12.92
CA TRP A 293 8.91 24.18 -12.60
C TRP A 293 9.77 25.29 -13.20
N THR A 294 9.37 25.80 -14.36
CA THR A 294 9.98 26.95 -15.04
C THR A 294 9.96 28.23 -14.19
N LYS A 295 9.02 28.38 -13.25
CA LYS A 295 9.02 29.50 -12.29
C LYS A 295 9.90 29.24 -11.07
N LYS A 296 10.20 27.97 -10.79
CA LYS A 296 10.99 27.55 -9.62
C LYS A 296 12.49 27.52 -9.91
N ILE A 297 12.93 27.49 -11.17
CA ILE A 297 14.37 27.52 -11.51
C ILE A 297 15.05 28.83 -11.14
N TYR A 298 14.28 29.89 -10.93
CA TYR A 298 14.79 31.21 -10.51
C TYR A 298 14.68 31.45 -9.00
N GLY A 299 14.09 30.51 -8.25
CA GLY A 299 13.83 30.68 -6.83
C GLY A 299 15.12 30.62 -6.01
N GLN A 300 15.42 31.67 -5.26
CA GLN A 300 16.57 31.72 -4.35
C GLN A 300 16.08 31.66 -2.90
N PHE A 301 16.66 30.77 -2.09
CA PHE A 301 16.49 30.83 -0.64
C PHE A 301 17.57 31.75 -0.06
N SER A 302 17.14 32.83 0.59
CA SER A 302 18.08 33.66 1.35
C SER A 302 18.66 32.83 2.51
N PHE A 303 19.96 32.93 2.75
CA PHE A 303 20.61 32.31 3.92
C PHE A 303 19.91 32.66 5.25
N ILE A 304 19.26 33.83 5.29
CA ILE A 304 18.42 34.28 6.39
C ILE A 304 17.26 33.31 6.65
N SER A 305 16.61 32.72 5.63
CA SER A 305 15.49 31.79 5.87
C SER A 305 15.92 30.49 6.56
N SER A 306 17.13 30.00 6.28
CA SER A 306 17.68 28.80 6.93
C SER A 306 18.10 29.08 8.37
N ILE A 307 18.74 30.24 8.61
CA ILE A 307 19.07 30.69 9.97
C ILE A 307 17.80 30.95 10.78
N VAL A 308 16.83 31.67 10.22
CA VAL A 308 15.55 31.98 10.86
C VAL A 308 14.76 30.70 11.12
N GLY A 309 14.71 29.77 10.17
CA GLY A 309 14.08 28.46 10.37
C GLY A 309 14.75 27.64 11.48
N GLY A 310 16.09 27.61 11.52
CA GLY A 310 16.85 26.95 12.57
C GLY A 310 16.67 27.60 13.95
N PHE A 311 16.72 28.92 14.02
CA PHE A 311 16.49 29.70 15.24
C PHE A 311 15.06 29.51 15.75
N LEU A 312 14.04 29.67 14.88
CA LEU A 312 12.63 29.44 15.23
C LEU A 312 12.41 28.01 15.71
N SER A 313 13.03 27.02 15.07
CA SER A 313 12.92 25.63 15.52
C SER A 313 13.51 25.43 16.91
N GLN A 314 14.68 26.03 17.19
CA GLN A 314 15.31 25.96 18.52
C GLN A 314 14.47 26.67 19.60
N GLU A 315 13.92 27.85 19.31
CA GLU A 315 13.01 28.58 20.18
C GLU A 315 11.75 27.76 20.50
N VAL A 316 11.12 27.16 19.48
CA VAL A 316 9.95 26.29 19.66
C VAL A 316 10.29 25.07 20.52
N ILE A 317 11.42 24.41 20.25
CA ILE A 317 11.88 23.27 21.06
C ILE A 317 12.11 23.70 22.51
N HIS A 318 12.75 24.85 22.73
CA HIS A 318 13.00 25.39 24.07
C HIS A 318 11.69 25.60 24.83
N HIS A 319 10.71 26.29 24.22
CA HIS A 319 9.40 26.53 24.83
C HIS A 319 8.61 25.24 25.10
N ILE A 320 8.67 24.24 24.22
CA ILE A 320 8.03 22.93 24.45
C ILE A 320 8.68 22.21 25.63
N VAL A 321 10.02 22.19 25.71
CA VAL A 321 10.74 21.54 26.80
C VAL A 321 10.45 22.20 28.14
N GLU A 322 10.42 23.54 28.16
CA GLU A 322 10.08 24.32 29.35
C GLU A 322 8.63 24.09 29.78
N LEU A 323 7.68 24.12 28.84
CA LEU A 323 6.27 23.83 29.10
C LEU A 323 6.09 22.42 29.69
N ARG A 324 6.72 21.39 29.10
CA ARG A 324 6.66 20.02 29.63
C ARG A 324 7.24 19.93 31.04
N LYS A 325 8.37 20.59 31.29
CA LYS A 325 8.99 20.62 32.63
C LYS A 325 8.07 21.29 33.64
N GLU A 326 7.41 22.39 33.26
CA GLU A 326 6.46 23.09 34.11
C GLU A 326 5.24 22.20 34.44
N LEU A 327 4.60 21.64 33.40
CA LEU A 327 3.38 20.83 33.55
C LEU A 327 3.61 19.57 34.39
N PHE A 328 4.66 18.79 34.10
CA PHE A 328 4.84 17.47 34.71
C PHE A 328 5.75 17.44 35.93
N LYS A 329 6.75 18.33 36.02
CA LYS A 329 7.72 18.32 37.13
C LYS A 329 7.47 19.43 38.14
N ASN A 330 7.43 20.68 37.71
CA ASN A 330 7.38 21.82 38.64
C ASN A 330 6.05 21.90 39.37
N ARG A 331 4.94 21.59 38.69
CA ARG A 331 3.60 21.51 39.30
C ARG A 331 3.38 20.24 40.12
N GLY A 332 4.29 19.26 40.06
CA GLY A 332 4.16 17.98 40.77
C GLY A 332 2.94 17.19 40.32
N TYR A 333 2.75 17.06 39.00
CA TYR A 333 1.61 16.32 38.45
C TYR A 333 1.68 14.84 38.83
N ASP A 334 0.63 14.35 39.48
CA ASP A 334 0.48 12.94 39.84
C ASP A 334 -0.52 12.27 38.91
N ILE A 335 -0.07 11.25 38.20
CA ILE A 335 -0.88 10.47 37.26
C ILE A 335 -2.03 9.71 37.95
N MET A 336 -1.87 9.37 39.22
CA MET A 336 -2.89 8.62 39.99
C MET A 336 -3.95 9.54 40.59
N ALA A 337 -3.71 10.85 40.60
CA ALA A 337 -4.64 11.82 41.15
C ALA A 337 -5.69 12.24 40.12
N ARG A 338 -6.95 12.31 40.56
CA ARG A 338 -8.06 12.79 39.72
C ARG A 338 -7.81 14.24 39.27
N PRO A 339 -7.98 14.57 37.97
CA PRO A 339 -7.53 15.84 37.40
C PRO A 339 -8.53 16.99 37.60
N VAL A 340 -8.90 17.27 38.85
CA VAL A 340 -9.79 18.37 39.24
C VAL A 340 -9.14 19.24 40.31
N LYS A 341 -9.32 20.56 40.24
CA LYS A 341 -8.81 21.47 41.27
C LYS A 341 -9.63 21.44 42.55
N ASN A 342 -10.93 21.25 42.42
CA ASN A 342 -11.86 21.15 43.54
C ASN A 342 -12.47 19.75 43.56
N TYR A 343 -12.36 19.09 44.71
CA TYR A 343 -12.72 17.68 44.89
C TYR A 343 -14.20 17.40 44.60
N THR A 344 -15.08 18.41 44.71
CA THR A 344 -16.51 18.29 44.43
C THR A 344 -16.86 18.24 42.94
N HIS A 345 -15.95 18.66 42.05
CA HIS A 345 -16.22 18.68 40.62
C HIS A 345 -16.07 17.28 40.00
N PRO A 346 -16.97 16.89 39.08
CA PRO A 346 -16.80 15.67 38.30
C PRO A 346 -15.71 15.85 37.23
N VAL A 347 -15.06 14.75 36.84
CA VAL A 347 -14.22 14.71 35.64
C VAL A 347 -15.12 14.45 34.44
N ASN A 348 -15.15 15.37 33.48
CA ASN A 348 -15.91 15.16 32.26
C ASN A 348 -15.11 14.30 31.29
N VAL A 349 -15.58 13.08 31.08
CA VAL A 349 -15.03 12.13 30.10
C VAL A 349 -16.01 12.00 28.95
N SER A 350 -15.58 12.30 27.73
CA SER A 350 -16.37 12.14 26.51
C SER A 350 -15.79 11.00 25.68
N ILE A 351 -16.58 9.94 25.53
CA ILE A 351 -16.22 8.77 24.74
C ILE A 351 -16.84 8.95 23.36
N TYR A 352 -16.00 8.94 22.33
CA TYR A 352 -16.44 8.98 20.94
C TYR A 352 -16.14 7.63 20.31
N LEU A 353 -17.18 6.86 20.04
CA LEU A 353 -17.03 5.65 19.26
C LEU A 353 -17.12 6.05 17.78
N ASP A 354 -15.98 6.22 17.12
CA ASP A 354 -15.94 6.51 15.68
C ASP A 354 -15.87 5.21 14.88
N ILE A 355 -16.97 4.91 14.21
CA ILE A 355 -17.14 3.62 13.53
C ILE A 355 -17.10 3.86 12.03
N ASN A 356 -15.90 4.14 11.54
CA ASN A 356 -15.65 4.20 10.10
C ASN A 356 -15.68 2.79 9.46
N TYR A 357 -15.26 1.75 10.20
CA TYR A 357 -15.27 0.35 9.74
C TYR A 357 -15.36 -0.66 10.92
N ILE A 358 -15.99 -1.83 10.73
CA ILE A 358 -15.85 -2.97 11.67
C ILE A 358 -14.49 -3.61 11.43
N LYS A 359 -13.66 -3.66 12.46
CA LYS A 359 -12.35 -4.31 12.36
C LYS A 359 -12.51 -5.82 12.18
N ASN A 360 -13.39 -6.43 12.97
CA ASN A 360 -13.76 -7.84 12.82
C ASN A 360 -15.13 -8.14 13.45
N LEU A 361 -15.93 -9.01 12.83
CA LEU A 361 -17.12 -9.61 13.43
C LEU A 361 -17.01 -11.13 13.25
N ASP A 362 -16.63 -11.81 14.32
CA ASP A 362 -16.52 -13.26 14.33
C ASP A 362 -17.83 -13.88 14.80
N ILE A 363 -18.53 -14.51 13.85
CA ILE A 363 -19.82 -15.16 14.07
C ILE A 363 -19.66 -16.44 14.89
N GLN A 364 -18.52 -17.14 14.81
CA GLN A 364 -18.32 -18.38 15.55
C GLN A 364 -18.21 -18.13 17.05
N THR A 365 -17.55 -17.04 17.40
CA THR A 365 -17.28 -16.66 18.79
C THR A 365 -18.19 -15.55 19.31
N ASN A 366 -19.14 -15.08 18.50
CA ASN A 366 -20.03 -13.95 18.83
C ASN A 366 -19.26 -12.69 19.25
N MET A 367 -18.10 -12.43 18.64
CA MET A 367 -17.22 -11.32 19.01
C MET A 367 -17.22 -10.21 17.96
N LEU A 368 -17.48 -8.98 18.39
CA LEU A 368 -17.34 -7.76 17.59
C LEU A 368 -16.10 -6.96 18.05
N GLU A 369 -15.26 -6.56 17.10
CA GLU A 369 -14.10 -5.71 17.34
C GLU A 369 -14.31 -4.32 16.72
N THR A 370 -14.29 -3.28 17.57
CA THR A 370 -14.48 -1.87 17.20
C THR A 370 -13.32 -0.99 17.66
N GLU A 371 -13.17 0.17 17.02
CA GLU A 371 -12.20 1.20 17.39
C GLU A 371 -12.92 2.45 17.87
N GLY A 372 -12.37 3.13 18.89
CA GLY A 372 -12.95 4.34 19.45
C GLY A 372 -11.89 5.33 19.93
N TRP A 373 -12.31 6.57 20.17
CA TRP A 373 -11.48 7.66 20.67
C TRP A 373 -11.99 8.16 22.01
N LEU A 374 -11.08 8.60 22.85
CA LEU A 374 -11.40 9.18 24.14
C LEU A 374 -11.00 10.65 24.15
N ARG A 375 -11.89 11.50 24.65
CA ARG A 375 -11.57 12.88 25.00
C ARG A 375 -11.83 13.07 26.49
N LEU A 376 -10.85 13.62 27.19
CA LEU A 376 -10.99 13.99 28.60
C LEU A 376 -10.42 15.39 28.81
N ILE A 377 -10.84 16.06 29.87
CA ILE A 377 -10.34 17.39 30.22
C ILE A 377 -9.59 17.29 31.54
N ASP A 378 -8.32 17.67 31.54
CA ASP A 378 -7.48 17.76 32.73
C ASP A 378 -7.27 19.23 33.14
N GLU A 379 -7.73 19.59 34.34
CA GLU A 379 -7.63 20.97 34.82
C GLU A 379 -6.22 21.39 35.25
N ASN A 380 -5.36 20.43 35.58
CA ASN A 380 -3.99 20.65 36.06
C ASN A 380 -3.02 20.86 34.89
N LEU A 381 -3.35 20.31 33.72
CA LEU A 381 -2.56 20.40 32.49
C LEU A 381 -2.92 21.60 31.59
N LYS A 382 -3.60 22.62 32.12
CA LYS A 382 -3.92 23.86 31.40
C LYS A 382 -2.73 24.83 31.38
N TRP A 383 -2.52 25.51 30.24
CA TRP A 383 -1.56 26.62 30.13
C TRP A 383 -2.11 27.75 29.27
N LYS A 384 -1.49 28.93 29.35
CA LYS A 384 -1.81 30.06 28.48
C LYS A 384 -0.88 30.07 27.28
N ARG A 385 -1.45 30.17 26.07
CA ARG A 385 -0.69 30.28 24.81
C ARG A 385 0.32 31.43 24.82
N SER A 386 -0.01 32.56 25.46
CA SER A 386 0.84 33.75 25.53
C SER A 386 2.15 33.55 26.29
N GLU A 387 2.23 32.56 27.19
CA GLU A 387 3.41 32.35 28.05
C GLU A 387 4.46 31.45 27.40
N TYR A 388 4.07 30.62 26.43
CA TYR A 388 4.93 29.58 25.82
C TYR A 388 4.92 29.69 24.29
N GLY A 389 5.26 30.86 23.76
CA GLY A 389 5.48 31.05 22.32
C GLY A 389 4.27 30.79 21.41
N GLY A 390 3.04 30.81 21.95
CA GLY A 390 1.82 30.55 21.20
C GLY A 390 1.48 29.07 21.00
N ILE A 391 2.18 28.14 21.68
CA ILE A 391 1.95 26.69 21.54
C ILE A 391 0.51 26.33 21.91
N GLU A 392 -0.21 25.70 20.98
CA GLU A 392 -1.62 25.29 21.14
C GLU A 392 -1.77 23.87 21.65
N ASP A 393 -0.91 22.96 21.20
CA ASP A 393 -0.92 21.55 21.56
C ASP A 393 0.48 20.97 21.69
N ILE A 394 0.59 19.91 22.49
CA ILE A 394 1.80 19.10 22.63
C ILE A 394 1.46 17.60 22.58
N ARG A 395 2.44 16.80 22.16
CA ARG A 395 2.36 15.33 22.19
C ARG A 395 2.83 14.79 23.54
N VAL A 396 2.07 13.88 24.13
CA VAL A 396 2.35 13.28 25.45
C VAL A 396 2.11 11.77 25.40
N HIS A 397 2.90 11.00 26.15
CA HIS A 397 2.73 9.55 26.16
C HIS A 397 1.54 9.15 27.05
N VAL A 398 0.93 7.99 26.78
CA VAL A 398 -0.24 7.49 27.54
C VAL A 398 0.04 7.36 29.04
N ASP A 399 1.25 6.91 29.37
CA ASP A 399 1.67 6.67 30.76
C ASP A 399 2.15 7.95 31.49
N GLU A 400 2.07 9.12 30.86
CA GLU A 400 2.47 10.41 31.47
C GLU A 400 1.27 11.21 32.00
N VAL A 401 0.04 10.83 31.62
CA VAL A 401 -1.19 11.58 31.92
C VAL A 401 -2.22 10.72 32.62
N PHE A 402 -3.09 11.34 33.42
CA PHE A 402 -4.18 10.67 34.10
C PHE A 402 -5.06 9.88 33.11
N ARG A 403 -5.33 8.63 33.48
CA ARG A 403 -6.17 7.71 32.72
C ARG A 403 -7.39 7.32 33.57
N PRO A 404 -8.62 7.56 33.09
CA PRO A 404 -9.80 7.04 33.76
C PRO A 404 -9.87 5.51 33.60
N ASP A 405 -10.28 4.83 34.66
CA ASP A 405 -10.59 3.41 34.63
C ASP A 405 -11.94 3.20 33.93
N ILE A 406 -11.89 2.79 32.66
CA ILE A 406 -13.07 2.46 31.86
C ILE A 406 -13.04 0.96 31.59
N THR A 407 -14.10 0.26 32.01
CA THR A 407 -14.27 -1.17 31.81
C THR A 407 -15.40 -1.44 30.81
N ILE A 408 -15.26 -2.54 30.08
CA ILE A 408 -16.28 -3.00 29.14
C ILE A 408 -17.06 -4.12 29.83
N ILE A 409 -18.36 -3.91 30.05
CA ILE A 409 -19.23 -4.86 30.76
C ILE A 409 -19.42 -6.14 29.94
N ASN A 410 -19.69 -6.01 28.65
CA ASN A 410 -19.86 -7.14 27.72
C ASN A 410 -18.56 -7.48 26.98
N SER A 411 -17.41 -7.39 27.66
CA SER A 411 -16.11 -7.71 27.07
C SER A 411 -16.02 -9.19 26.71
N ALA A 412 -15.48 -9.47 25.51
CA ALA A 412 -15.09 -10.81 25.11
C ALA A 412 -13.66 -11.18 25.54
N ASP A 413 -12.87 -10.22 25.99
CA ASP A 413 -11.50 -10.40 26.48
C ASP A 413 -11.48 -10.53 28.01
N SER A 414 -10.61 -11.38 28.56
CA SER A 414 -10.61 -11.75 29.99
C SER A 414 -10.22 -10.60 30.92
N GLU A 415 -9.53 -9.58 30.41
CA GLU A 415 -9.06 -8.44 31.19
C GLU A 415 -10.13 -7.36 31.39
N ASN A 416 -11.21 -7.34 30.59
CA ASN A 416 -12.27 -6.33 30.60
C ASN A 416 -11.79 -4.85 30.51
N ILE A 417 -10.51 -4.64 30.19
CA ILE A 417 -9.84 -3.34 30.14
C ILE A 417 -9.63 -2.97 28.68
N ILE A 418 -9.81 -1.69 28.39
CA ILE A 418 -9.54 -1.18 27.06
C ILE A 418 -8.02 -1.17 26.81
N ARG A 419 -7.56 -1.97 25.86
CA ARG A 419 -6.13 -2.07 25.52
C ARG A 419 -5.75 -0.98 24.53
N SER A 420 -4.63 -0.30 24.80
CA SER A 420 -3.98 0.52 23.79
C SER A 420 -3.33 -0.42 22.77
N THR A 421 -3.82 -0.41 21.53
CA THR A 421 -3.28 -1.22 20.44
C THR A 421 -2.08 -0.58 19.76
N THR A 422 -1.82 0.70 20.03
CA THR A 422 -0.72 1.46 19.42
C THR A 422 0.07 2.25 20.47
N HIS A 423 1.40 2.32 20.31
CA HIS A 423 2.26 3.23 21.09
C HIS A 423 2.10 4.69 20.63
N SER A 424 0.88 5.12 20.25
CA SER A 424 0.65 6.45 19.69
C SER A 424 0.68 7.51 20.78
N ASP A 425 1.43 8.58 20.56
CA ASP A 425 1.39 9.76 21.42
C ASP A 425 0.01 10.43 21.36
N LEU A 426 -0.46 10.85 22.53
CA LEU A 426 -1.70 11.57 22.74
C LEU A 426 -1.52 13.05 22.41
N ILE A 427 -2.63 13.74 22.12
CA ILE A 427 -2.64 15.19 21.92
C ILE A 427 -3.19 15.85 23.17
N LEU A 428 -2.38 16.69 23.79
CA LEU A 428 -2.81 17.57 24.88
C LEU A 428 -2.89 19.00 24.35
N TRP A 429 -4.06 19.62 24.46
CA TRP A 429 -4.31 21.02 24.07
C TRP A 429 -4.14 21.98 25.24
N PHE A 430 -3.91 23.27 24.95
CA PHE A 430 -3.73 24.32 25.96
C PHE A 430 -4.93 24.48 26.90
N SER A 431 -6.12 24.11 26.42
CA SER A 431 -7.36 24.05 27.19
C SER A 431 -7.37 22.96 28.25
N GLY A 432 -6.37 22.07 28.29
CA GLY A 432 -6.35 20.88 29.13
C GLY A 432 -7.10 19.70 28.49
N ASP A 433 -7.59 19.84 27.26
CA ASP A 433 -8.24 18.75 26.55
C ASP A 433 -7.19 17.73 26.10
N ILE A 434 -7.36 16.48 26.52
CA ILE A 434 -6.53 15.36 26.08
C ILE A 434 -7.35 14.52 25.10
N PHE A 435 -6.78 14.28 23.92
CA PHE A 435 -7.40 13.53 22.84
C PHE A 435 -6.57 12.29 22.49
N TRP A 436 -7.24 11.14 22.51
CA TRP A 436 -6.63 9.81 22.37
C TRP A 436 -7.05 9.15 21.07
N MET A 437 -6.12 9.02 20.09
CA MET A 437 -6.38 8.51 18.73
C MET A 437 -5.16 7.72 18.17
N PRO A 438 -5.29 6.45 17.71
CA PRO A 438 -6.35 5.47 17.96
C PRO A 438 -6.02 4.68 19.24
N ALA A 439 -6.71 4.96 20.34
CA ALA A 439 -6.24 4.47 21.63
C ALA A 439 -7.01 3.27 22.20
N LEU A 440 -8.13 2.86 21.59
CA LEU A 440 -9.05 1.92 22.21
C LEU A 440 -9.59 0.92 21.19
N SER A 441 -9.09 -0.32 21.22
CA SER A 441 -9.70 -1.46 20.51
C SER A 441 -10.59 -2.21 21.49
N MET A 442 -11.88 -2.23 21.22
CA MET A 442 -12.89 -2.83 22.09
C MET A 442 -13.33 -4.16 21.47
N LYS A 443 -13.35 -5.23 22.27
CA LYS A 443 -13.87 -6.54 21.86
C LYS A 443 -15.10 -6.85 22.70
N THR A 444 -16.27 -6.84 22.08
CA THR A 444 -17.55 -7.02 22.76
C THR A 444 -18.25 -8.28 22.29
N ILE A 445 -19.03 -8.89 23.19
CA ILE A 445 -19.91 -10.02 22.87
C ILE A 445 -21.23 -9.46 22.31
N CYS A 446 -21.64 -9.96 21.15
CA CYS A 446 -22.88 -9.59 20.46
C CYS A 446 -23.68 -10.87 20.18
N GLU A 447 -24.93 -10.96 20.66
CA GLU A 447 -25.79 -12.11 20.34
C GLU A 447 -26.25 -12.04 18.89
N ILE A 448 -26.07 -13.14 18.14
CA ILE A 448 -26.31 -13.19 16.69
C ILE A 448 -27.50 -14.11 16.39
N ASP A 449 -28.53 -13.57 15.72
CA ASP A 449 -29.70 -14.34 15.27
C ASP A 449 -29.57 -14.75 13.79
N LEU A 450 -29.14 -15.97 13.52
CA LEU A 450 -28.92 -16.47 12.15
C LEU A 450 -30.15 -17.10 11.49
N THR A 451 -31.36 -16.93 12.03
CA THR A 451 -32.58 -17.59 11.51
C THR A 451 -32.85 -17.31 10.03
N GLU A 452 -32.68 -16.07 9.56
CA GLU A 452 -32.89 -15.63 8.17
C GLU A 452 -31.63 -15.60 7.29
N TRP A 453 -30.53 -16.23 7.72
CA TRP A 453 -29.26 -16.19 6.98
C TRP A 453 -29.42 -16.64 5.51
N PRO A 454 -28.81 -15.95 4.52
CA PRO A 454 -27.90 -14.79 4.61
C PRO A 454 -28.62 -13.43 4.59
N PHE A 455 -29.95 -13.38 4.57
CA PHE A 455 -30.74 -12.15 4.60
C PHE A 455 -30.99 -11.68 6.04
N ASP A 456 -30.08 -12.02 6.95
CA ASP A 456 -30.17 -11.72 8.37
C ASP A 456 -29.97 -10.23 8.65
N GLN A 457 -30.81 -9.69 9.53
CA GLN A 457 -30.63 -8.37 10.16
C GLN A 457 -30.01 -8.61 11.53
N GLN A 458 -28.90 -7.92 11.84
CA GLN A 458 -28.18 -8.06 13.11
C GLN A 458 -27.93 -6.67 13.68
N THR A 459 -27.82 -6.53 14.99
CA THR A 459 -27.54 -5.22 15.61
C THR A 459 -26.07 -5.06 16.02
N CYS A 460 -25.11 -4.72 15.11
CA CYS A 460 -23.62 -4.61 15.34
C CYS A 460 -22.77 -3.78 14.25
N LEU A 461 -22.36 -2.48 14.40
CA LEU A 461 -22.06 -1.35 13.43
C LEU A 461 -20.70 -1.36 12.68
N PHE A 462 -20.66 -0.88 11.42
CA PHE A 462 -19.51 -0.29 10.64
C PHE A 462 -18.95 -1.08 9.40
N GLN A 463 -18.36 -0.41 8.40
CA GLN A 463 -18.12 -0.81 6.99
C GLN A 463 -16.92 -1.77 6.70
N ASN A 464 -17.20 -2.96 6.15
CA ASN A 464 -16.25 -3.80 5.39
C ASN A 464 -17.01 -4.41 4.18
N SER A 465 -16.35 -5.13 3.26
CA SER A 465 -16.94 -5.60 1.98
C SER A 465 -18.23 -6.44 2.08
N GLU A 466 -18.63 -6.86 3.28
CA GLU A 466 -19.73 -7.80 3.54
C GLU A 466 -20.91 -7.24 4.37
N TRP A 467 -20.85 -6.03 4.99
CA TRP A 467 -21.92 -5.51 5.87
C TRP A 467 -22.24 -4.02 5.61
N ASP A 468 -23.52 -3.65 5.68
CA ASP A 468 -24.08 -2.30 5.61
C ASP A 468 -24.75 -1.92 6.92
N ILE A 469 -24.82 -0.62 7.20
CA ILE A 469 -25.26 -0.14 8.49
C ILE A 469 -26.50 0.73 8.33
N ILE A 470 -27.47 0.47 9.19
CA ILE A 470 -28.79 1.06 9.10
C ILE A 470 -28.91 2.23 10.08
N ASP A 471 -28.52 2.04 11.35
CA ASP A 471 -28.71 3.04 12.40
C ASP A 471 -27.74 2.84 13.59
N SER A 472 -27.45 3.90 14.32
CA SER A 472 -26.59 3.93 15.51
C SER A 472 -27.17 4.87 16.56
N SER A 473 -27.31 4.40 17.80
CA SER A 473 -27.75 5.22 18.94
C SER A 473 -26.79 5.11 20.12
N CYS A 474 -26.80 6.14 20.97
CA CYS A 474 -26.01 6.20 22.19
C CYS A 474 -26.93 6.66 23.33
N GLU A 475 -27.04 5.85 24.37
CA GLU A 475 -27.85 6.16 25.55
C GLU A 475 -26.96 6.20 26.80
N TYR A 476 -27.18 7.22 27.64
CA TYR A 476 -26.51 7.35 28.93
C TYR A 476 -27.47 6.89 30.02
N MET A 477 -27.06 5.87 30.78
CA MET A 477 -27.83 5.24 31.83
C MET A 477 -27.11 5.41 33.17
N VAL A 478 -27.89 5.55 34.25
CA VAL A 478 -27.34 5.59 35.61
C VAL A 478 -28.03 4.50 36.41
N HIS A 479 -27.27 3.47 36.76
CA HIS A 479 -27.79 2.36 37.55
C HIS A 479 -27.64 2.65 39.04
N ASP A 480 -28.75 2.53 39.78
CA ASP A 480 -28.75 2.56 41.23
C ASP A 480 -28.55 1.13 41.75
N THR A 481 -27.52 0.92 42.56
CA THR A 481 -27.28 -0.38 43.17
C THR A 481 -28.03 -0.45 44.51
N ASN A 482 -28.92 -1.44 44.63
CA ASN A 482 -29.80 -1.64 45.81
C ASN A 482 -29.03 -1.83 47.15
N GLU A 483 -27.69 -1.89 47.15
CA GLU A 483 -26.86 -2.20 48.32
C GLU A 483 -25.96 -1.06 48.81
N GLY A 484 -26.13 0.19 48.36
CA GLY A 484 -25.31 1.27 48.94
C GLY A 484 -25.43 2.69 48.39
N GLY A 485 -26.41 2.99 47.52
CA GLY A 485 -26.56 4.34 46.98
C GLY A 485 -25.38 4.83 46.14
N GLN A 486 -24.59 3.89 45.59
CA GLN A 486 -23.54 4.19 44.63
C GLN A 486 -24.11 4.04 43.21
N PHE A 487 -24.07 5.14 42.49
CA PHE A 487 -24.50 5.24 41.10
C PHE A 487 -23.32 4.95 40.16
N PHE A 488 -23.50 4.02 39.23
CA PHE A 488 -22.52 3.77 38.16
C PHE A 488 -23.07 4.29 36.83
N PRO A 489 -22.38 5.27 36.19
CA PRO A 489 -22.76 5.73 34.87
C PRO A 489 -22.36 4.69 33.82
N GLU A 490 -23.32 4.33 32.98
CA GLU A 490 -23.14 3.40 31.86
C GLU A 490 -23.47 4.13 30.55
N VAL A 491 -22.66 3.90 29.52
CA VAL A 491 -22.90 4.41 28.17
C VAL A 491 -23.14 3.20 27.28
N VAL A 492 -24.36 3.08 26.77
CA VAL A 492 -24.77 1.97 25.90
C VAL A 492 -24.74 2.45 24.46
N PHE A 493 -23.81 1.88 23.68
CA PHE A 493 -23.77 2.05 22.23
C PHE A 493 -24.62 0.96 21.59
N SER A 494 -25.74 1.36 20.99
CA SER A 494 -26.64 0.51 20.23
C SER A 494 -26.54 0.80 18.75
N ILE A 495 -26.72 -0.23 17.97
CA ILE A 495 -25.85 -0.39 16.83
C ILE A 495 -26.59 -1.35 15.87
N ASN A 496 -26.85 -0.98 14.60
CA ASN A 496 -27.77 -1.75 13.74
C ASN A 496 -27.23 -2.05 12.32
N ILE A 497 -27.06 -3.32 11.94
CA ILE A 497 -26.40 -3.78 10.69
C ILE A 497 -27.18 -4.79 9.85
N HIS A 498 -26.78 -4.87 8.58
CA HIS A 498 -27.38 -5.73 7.57
C HIS A 498 -26.31 -6.34 6.66
N ARG A 499 -26.42 -7.64 6.36
CA ARG A 499 -25.44 -8.37 5.56
C ARG A 499 -25.59 -8.08 4.07
N LYS A 500 -24.47 -7.91 3.36
CA LYS A 500 -24.41 -7.95 1.89
C LYS A 500 -24.54 -9.39 1.42
N THR A 501 -25.69 -9.72 0.87
CA THR A 501 -26.05 -11.09 0.48
C THR A 501 -25.56 -11.48 -0.93
N SER A 502 -25.05 -10.53 -1.71
CA SER A 502 -24.73 -10.72 -3.13
C SER A 502 -23.80 -11.90 -3.40
N ILE A 503 -22.75 -12.09 -2.60
CA ILE A 503 -21.79 -13.18 -2.79
C ILE A 503 -22.42 -14.54 -2.41
N TYR A 504 -23.12 -14.60 -1.28
CA TYR A 504 -23.75 -15.82 -0.79
C TYR A 504 -24.89 -16.31 -1.71
N ARG A 505 -25.53 -15.39 -2.45
CA ARG A 505 -26.47 -15.75 -3.51
C ARG A 505 -25.81 -16.66 -4.55
N TYR A 506 -24.59 -16.34 -5.00
CA TYR A 506 -23.85 -17.14 -6.00
C TYR A 506 -23.21 -18.40 -5.42
N VAL A 507 -22.63 -18.32 -4.23
CA VAL A 507 -21.87 -19.43 -3.63
C VAL A 507 -22.76 -20.50 -3.00
N VAL A 508 -23.94 -20.13 -2.50
CA VAL A 508 -24.82 -21.07 -1.76
C VAL A 508 -26.08 -21.40 -2.54
N TYR A 509 -26.85 -20.42 -3.01
CA TYR A 509 -28.15 -20.70 -3.64
C TYR A 509 -28.02 -21.34 -5.03
N PHE A 510 -27.14 -20.87 -5.90
CA PHE A 510 -26.99 -21.45 -7.24
C PHE A 510 -26.58 -22.93 -7.24
N PRO A 511 -25.61 -23.37 -6.41
CA PRO A 511 -25.30 -24.80 -6.28
C PRO A 511 -26.47 -25.62 -5.75
N ILE A 512 -27.23 -25.12 -4.77
CA ILE A 512 -28.41 -25.82 -4.23
C ILE A 512 -29.48 -26.01 -5.32
N ILE A 513 -29.78 -24.96 -6.09
CA ILE A 513 -30.72 -25.02 -7.23
C ILE A 513 -30.23 -26.00 -8.29
N SER A 514 -28.92 -26.02 -8.56
CA SER A 514 -28.32 -26.95 -9.52
C SER A 514 -28.45 -28.41 -9.05
N VAL A 515 -28.21 -28.68 -7.77
CA VAL A 515 -28.37 -30.01 -7.18
C VAL A 515 -29.83 -30.47 -7.19
N LEU A 516 -30.78 -29.58 -6.92
CA LEU A 516 -32.21 -29.87 -7.01
C LEU A 516 -32.59 -30.36 -8.41
N PHE A 517 -32.16 -29.63 -9.44
CA PHE A 517 -32.41 -29.98 -10.83
C PHE A 517 -31.76 -31.31 -11.22
N LEU A 518 -30.49 -31.52 -10.82
CA LEU A 518 -29.77 -32.76 -11.08
C LEU A 518 -30.43 -33.95 -10.37
N ASN A 519 -30.86 -33.81 -9.11
CA ASN A 519 -31.52 -34.89 -8.39
C ASN A 519 -32.85 -35.32 -9.03
N LEU A 520 -33.63 -34.36 -9.55
CA LEU A 520 -34.83 -34.65 -10.34
C LEU A 520 -34.48 -35.32 -11.68
N MET A 521 -33.42 -34.88 -12.35
CA MET A 521 -32.94 -35.49 -13.59
C MET A 521 -32.48 -36.94 -13.39
N ALA A 522 -31.91 -37.27 -12.23
CA ALA A 522 -31.52 -38.64 -11.89
C ALA A 522 -32.73 -39.61 -11.85
N LEU A 523 -33.89 -39.14 -11.38
CA LEU A 523 -35.15 -39.91 -11.36
C LEU A 523 -35.83 -39.99 -12.73
N PHE A 524 -35.52 -39.06 -13.65
CA PHE A 524 -36.05 -39.08 -15.01
C PHE A 524 -35.28 -40.03 -15.94
N LEU A 525 -34.00 -40.28 -15.64
CA LEU A 525 -33.11 -41.12 -16.43
C LEU A 525 -33.55 -42.59 -16.41
N ASP A 526 -33.31 -43.32 -17.51
CA ASP A 526 -33.68 -44.73 -17.58
C ASP A 526 -32.94 -45.57 -16.52
N VAL A 527 -33.67 -46.51 -15.95
CA VAL A 527 -33.31 -47.34 -14.79
C VAL A 527 -32.05 -48.18 -15.03
N ARG A 528 -31.78 -48.51 -16.30
CA ARG A 528 -30.61 -49.29 -16.73
C ARG A 528 -29.34 -48.44 -16.87
N ASN A 529 -29.46 -47.12 -16.95
CA ASN A 529 -28.33 -46.25 -17.17
C ASN A 529 -27.53 -46.06 -15.87
N PRO A 530 -26.24 -46.46 -15.82
CA PRO A 530 -25.42 -46.31 -14.62
C PRO A 530 -25.19 -44.84 -14.22
N LEU A 531 -25.39 -43.89 -15.15
CA LEU A 531 -25.23 -42.46 -14.90
C LEU A 531 -26.11 -41.93 -13.76
N ARG A 532 -27.28 -42.56 -13.51
CA ARG A 532 -28.19 -42.16 -12.41
C ARG A 532 -27.53 -42.25 -11.03
N PHE A 533 -26.71 -43.27 -10.79
CA PHE A 533 -26.00 -43.45 -9.53
C PHE A 533 -24.89 -42.43 -9.37
N HIS A 534 -24.09 -42.22 -10.44
CA HIS A 534 -23.03 -41.23 -10.41
C HIS A 534 -23.55 -39.82 -10.17
N LEU A 535 -24.68 -39.47 -10.79
CA LEU A 535 -25.32 -38.16 -10.65
C LEU A 535 -25.86 -37.94 -9.23
N SER A 536 -26.54 -38.93 -8.65
CA SER A 536 -27.07 -38.85 -7.28
C SER A 536 -25.97 -38.85 -6.21
N ILE A 537 -24.87 -39.60 -6.42
CA ILE A 537 -23.68 -39.54 -5.55
C ILE A 537 -23.01 -38.16 -5.62
N LEU A 538 -22.89 -37.57 -6.81
CA LEU A 538 -22.35 -36.22 -6.97
C LEU A 538 -23.23 -35.18 -6.26
N CYS A 539 -24.55 -35.27 -6.38
CA CYS A 539 -25.50 -34.44 -5.65
C CYS A 539 -25.33 -34.57 -4.12
N PHE A 540 -25.14 -35.80 -3.62
CA PHE A 540 -24.91 -36.03 -2.19
C PHE A 540 -23.59 -35.41 -1.70
N ILE A 541 -22.49 -35.63 -2.42
CA ILE A 541 -21.17 -35.07 -2.07
C ILE A 541 -21.19 -33.55 -2.10
N THR A 542 -21.82 -32.95 -3.11
CA THR A 542 -21.91 -31.48 -3.23
C THR A 542 -22.74 -30.88 -2.10
N LEU A 543 -23.87 -31.48 -1.72
CA LEU A 543 -24.65 -31.04 -0.54
C LEU A 543 -23.85 -31.18 0.76
N LEU A 544 -23.09 -32.26 0.92
CA LEU A 544 -22.24 -32.47 2.09
C LEU A 544 -21.14 -31.41 2.18
N LEU A 545 -20.47 -31.10 1.06
CA LEU A 545 -19.44 -30.05 1.00
C LEU A 545 -20.01 -28.67 1.31
N ILE A 546 -21.20 -28.34 0.79
CA ILE A 546 -21.89 -27.08 1.09
C ILE A 546 -22.27 -27.03 2.58
N ALA A 547 -22.78 -28.12 3.16
CA ALA A 547 -23.11 -28.20 4.58
C ALA A 547 -21.87 -27.99 5.47
N LEU A 548 -20.73 -28.60 5.13
CA LEU A 548 -19.46 -28.41 5.83
C LEU A 548 -18.92 -26.98 5.68
N PHE A 549 -19.04 -26.39 4.48
CA PHE A 549 -18.67 -25.00 4.24
C PHE A 549 -19.50 -24.04 5.08
N LEU A 550 -20.83 -24.22 5.13
CA LEU A 550 -21.72 -23.43 5.98
C LEU A 550 -21.42 -23.65 7.46
N GLY A 551 -21.17 -24.89 7.89
CA GLY A 551 -20.80 -25.20 9.28
C GLY A 551 -19.53 -24.48 9.73
N ASN A 552 -18.50 -24.45 8.87
CA ASN A 552 -17.27 -23.70 9.14
C ASN A 552 -17.47 -22.18 9.10
N LYS A 553 -18.47 -21.66 8.41
CA LYS A 553 -18.71 -20.20 8.33
C LYS A 553 -19.65 -19.67 9.41
N LEU A 554 -20.65 -20.45 9.80
CA LEU A 554 -21.71 -20.04 10.74
C LEU A 554 -21.38 -20.42 12.18
N GLY A 555 -20.53 -21.43 12.40
CA GLY A 555 -20.23 -21.95 13.73
C GLY A 555 -21.46 -22.56 14.42
N PHE A 556 -21.34 -22.79 15.73
CA PHE A 556 -22.39 -23.40 16.56
C PHE A 556 -23.06 -22.41 17.53
N GLY A 557 -22.74 -21.11 17.42
CA GLY A 557 -23.06 -20.09 18.43
C GLY A 557 -24.34 -19.28 18.23
N SER A 558 -25.23 -19.65 17.30
CA SER A 558 -26.43 -18.86 16.97
C SER A 558 -27.66 -19.24 17.80
N LEU A 559 -28.52 -18.25 18.06
CA LEU A 559 -29.79 -18.42 18.79
C LEU A 559 -30.79 -19.33 18.06
N GLY A 560 -30.65 -19.50 16.74
CA GLY A 560 -31.52 -20.33 15.93
C GLY A 560 -30.79 -21.04 14.80
N ILE A 561 -31.34 -22.17 14.35
CA ILE A 561 -30.82 -22.92 13.19
C ILE A 561 -31.24 -22.18 11.91
N PRO A 562 -30.29 -21.75 11.07
CA PRO A 562 -30.58 -21.08 9.80
C PRO A 562 -31.51 -21.88 8.89
N LYS A 563 -32.47 -21.21 8.26
CA LYS A 563 -33.41 -21.85 7.31
C LYS A 563 -32.70 -22.62 6.19
N VAL A 564 -31.61 -22.04 5.65
CA VAL A 564 -30.81 -22.68 4.59
C VAL A 564 -30.19 -24.00 5.07
N ILE A 565 -29.74 -24.09 6.32
CA ILE A 565 -29.20 -25.35 6.88
C ILE A 565 -30.31 -26.39 7.02
N LYS A 566 -31.51 -26.00 7.49
CA LYS A 566 -32.67 -26.90 7.56
C LYS A 566 -33.01 -27.47 6.17
N TYR A 567 -33.02 -26.61 5.16
CA TYR A 567 -33.28 -26.98 3.78
C TYR A 567 -32.23 -27.95 3.22
N ILE A 568 -30.94 -27.65 3.40
CA ILE A 568 -29.84 -28.56 2.99
C ILE A 568 -29.96 -29.91 3.70
N GLY A 569 -30.27 -29.92 5.00
CA GLY A 569 -30.47 -31.16 5.76
C GLY A 569 -31.61 -32.02 5.19
N GLN A 570 -32.75 -31.39 4.87
CA GLN A 570 -33.87 -32.08 4.22
C GLN A 570 -33.50 -32.63 2.83
N MET A 571 -32.71 -31.88 2.06
CA MET A 571 -32.20 -32.34 0.75
C MET A 571 -31.21 -33.49 0.85
N ILE A 572 -30.37 -33.53 1.89
CA ILE A 572 -29.48 -34.67 2.17
C ILE A 572 -30.30 -35.92 2.49
N ILE A 573 -31.36 -35.80 3.29
CA ILE A 573 -32.28 -36.92 3.58
C ILE A 573 -32.97 -37.39 2.30
N LEU A 574 -33.42 -36.47 1.45
CA LEU A 574 -34.08 -36.81 0.19
C LEU A 574 -33.13 -37.53 -0.80
N THR A 575 -31.91 -37.03 -0.94
CA THR A 575 -30.89 -37.64 -1.82
C THR A 575 -30.44 -39.02 -1.30
N THR A 576 -30.30 -39.20 0.02
CA THR A 576 -29.99 -40.54 0.57
C THR A 576 -31.11 -41.54 0.30
N PHE A 577 -32.38 -41.13 0.38
CA PHE A 577 -33.50 -41.96 -0.04
C PHE A 577 -33.43 -42.33 -1.53
N THR A 578 -33.13 -41.37 -2.42
CA THR A 578 -32.97 -41.70 -3.86
C THR A 578 -31.84 -42.69 -4.12
N LEU A 579 -30.72 -42.59 -3.42
CA LEU A 579 -29.59 -43.52 -3.55
C LEU A 579 -29.96 -44.93 -3.12
N LEU A 580 -30.65 -45.07 -1.98
CA LEU A 580 -31.16 -46.35 -1.48
C LEU A 580 -32.17 -46.97 -2.45
N TRP A 581 -33.07 -46.14 -2.98
CA TRP A 581 -34.03 -46.57 -3.99
C TRP A 581 -33.36 -47.01 -5.31
N PHE A 582 -32.34 -46.30 -5.78
CA PHE A 582 -31.59 -46.70 -6.96
C PHE A 582 -30.87 -48.05 -6.75
N ALA A 583 -30.27 -48.26 -5.58
CA ALA A 583 -29.68 -49.55 -5.23
C ALA A 583 -30.73 -50.68 -5.19
N PHE A 584 -31.88 -50.43 -4.55
CA PHE A 584 -32.98 -51.37 -4.48
C PHE A 584 -33.55 -51.71 -5.86
N SER A 585 -33.84 -50.70 -6.68
CA SER A 585 -34.40 -50.89 -8.03
C SER A 585 -33.49 -51.74 -8.92
N LEU A 586 -32.17 -51.53 -8.86
CA LEU A 586 -31.22 -52.33 -9.63
C LEU A 586 -31.16 -53.78 -9.13
N ASN A 587 -31.21 -53.99 -7.82
CA ASN A 587 -31.25 -55.33 -7.23
C ASN A 587 -32.57 -56.05 -7.58
N PHE A 588 -33.69 -55.33 -7.56
CA PHE A 588 -35.02 -55.85 -7.86
C PHE A 588 -35.13 -56.31 -9.33
N ILE A 589 -34.62 -55.53 -10.29
CA ILE A 589 -34.60 -55.92 -11.72
C ILE A 589 -33.78 -57.19 -11.95
N ARG A 590 -32.69 -57.39 -11.20
CA ARG A 590 -31.84 -58.58 -11.30
C ARG A 590 -32.42 -59.79 -10.56
N SER A 591 -33.39 -59.58 -9.67
CA SER A 591 -34.02 -60.64 -8.92
C SER A 591 -34.88 -61.53 -9.83
N THR A 592 -34.97 -62.82 -9.49
CA THR A 592 -35.84 -63.79 -10.16
C THR A 592 -37.17 -63.97 -9.41
N PHE A 593 -37.57 -62.97 -8.62
CA PHE A 593 -38.79 -63.03 -7.83
C PHE A 593 -40.02 -62.90 -8.75
N GLU A 594 -40.94 -63.85 -8.69
CA GLU A 594 -42.19 -63.81 -9.46
C GLU A 594 -43.23 -62.97 -8.72
N ILE A 595 -43.69 -61.91 -9.36
CA ILE A 595 -44.65 -60.97 -8.78
C ILE A 595 -46.04 -61.61 -8.71
N PRO A 596 -46.74 -61.56 -7.57
CA PRO A 596 -48.11 -62.03 -7.46
C PRO A 596 -49.07 -61.34 -8.45
N ALA A 597 -49.97 -62.10 -9.07
CA ALA A 597 -50.87 -61.61 -10.12
C ALA A 597 -51.79 -60.45 -9.70
N PHE A 598 -52.10 -60.32 -8.40
CA PHE A 598 -52.90 -59.19 -7.90
C PHE A 598 -52.18 -57.84 -8.01
N VAL A 599 -50.84 -57.84 -7.91
CA VAL A 599 -50.02 -56.62 -8.01
C VAL A 599 -49.99 -56.12 -9.45
N MET A 600 -49.77 -57.03 -10.41
CA MET A 600 -49.79 -56.70 -11.84
C MET A 600 -51.16 -56.14 -12.27
N ARG A 601 -52.26 -56.75 -11.80
CA ARG A 601 -53.63 -56.28 -12.09
C ARG A 601 -53.95 -54.90 -11.51
N SER A 602 -53.26 -54.50 -10.43
CA SER A 602 -53.41 -53.18 -9.80
C SER A 602 -52.61 -52.08 -10.52
N ILE A 603 -51.54 -52.46 -11.21
CA ILE A 603 -50.59 -51.54 -11.88
C ILE A 603 -50.96 -51.33 -13.36
N GLU A 604 -51.70 -52.24 -13.97
CA GLU A 604 -52.20 -52.18 -15.35
C GLU A 604 -52.81 -50.82 -15.77
N PRO A 605 -53.68 -50.15 -14.98
CA PRO A 605 -54.21 -48.83 -15.34
C PRO A 605 -53.16 -47.70 -15.28
N LEU A 606 -52.15 -47.83 -14.41
CA LEU A 606 -51.05 -46.86 -14.28
C LEU A 606 -50.05 -46.97 -15.43
N GLN A 607 -49.85 -48.18 -15.95
CA GLN A 607 -49.00 -48.43 -17.11
C GLN A 607 -49.48 -47.64 -18.35
N HIS A 608 -50.80 -47.54 -18.55
CA HIS A 608 -51.37 -46.82 -19.70
C HIS A 608 -51.18 -45.29 -19.61
N TYR A 609 -51.07 -44.73 -18.40
CA TYR A 609 -50.98 -43.28 -18.17
C TYR A 609 -49.54 -42.76 -18.05
N LEU A 610 -48.61 -43.58 -17.56
CA LEU A 610 -47.24 -43.17 -17.21
C LEU A 610 -46.16 -43.60 -18.22
N ILE A 611 -46.44 -44.57 -19.10
CA ILE A 611 -45.49 -45.08 -20.09
C ILE A 611 -46.00 -44.72 -21.49
N SER A 612 -45.28 -43.86 -22.20
CA SER A 612 -45.49 -43.60 -23.63
C SER A 612 -45.27 -44.90 -24.42
N LYS A 613 -46.12 -45.16 -25.42
CA LYS A 613 -46.17 -46.35 -26.29
C LYS A 613 -44.88 -46.64 -27.10
N ASP A 614 -43.84 -45.84 -26.98
CA ASP A 614 -42.66 -45.93 -27.87
C ASP A 614 -41.78 -47.18 -27.65
N ILE A 615 -41.97 -47.92 -26.56
CA ILE A 615 -41.14 -49.09 -26.22
C ILE A 615 -41.58 -50.39 -26.95
N GLU A 616 -42.77 -50.44 -27.55
CA GLU A 616 -43.22 -51.62 -28.33
C GLU A 616 -42.61 -51.69 -29.75
N SER A 617 -42.00 -50.61 -30.26
CA SER A 617 -41.58 -50.54 -31.67
C SER A 617 -40.22 -51.18 -31.99
N VAL A 618 -39.39 -51.53 -31.00
CA VAL A 618 -38.04 -52.07 -31.23
C VAL A 618 -37.98 -53.62 -31.20
N GLN A 619 -39.06 -54.31 -30.82
CA GLN A 619 -39.08 -55.78 -30.74
C GLN A 619 -39.56 -56.50 -32.01
N LEU A 620 -40.03 -55.79 -33.04
CA LEU A 620 -40.50 -56.40 -34.28
C LEU A 620 -39.41 -56.64 -35.34
N THR A 621 -38.17 -56.14 -35.16
CA THR A 621 -37.09 -56.31 -36.16
C THR A 621 -36.05 -57.36 -35.85
N ASN A 622 -36.03 -57.97 -34.65
CA ASN A 622 -34.98 -58.92 -34.26
C ASN A 622 -35.41 -60.40 -34.21
N ASN A 623 -36.65 -60.73 -34.59
CA ASN A 623 -37.16 -62.11 -34.54
C ASN A 623 -37.01 -62.91 -35.85
N ASP A 624 -36.44 -62.35 -36.91
CA ASP A 624 -36.34 -63.04 -38.21
C ASP A 624 -34.97 -63.67 -38.52
N LEU A 625 -34.01 -63.66 -37.60
CA LEU A 625 -32.72 -64.33 -37.80
C LEU A 625 -32.21 -64.97 -36.51
N GLU A 626 -32.62 -66.22 -36.24
CA GLU A 626 -31.74 -67.35 -35.88
C GLU A 626 -32.54 -68.56 -35.37
N ASN A 627 -32.59 -69.60 -36.21
CA ASN A 627 -32.99 -70.95 -35.83
C ASN A 627 -31.80 -71.67 -35.17
N GLY A 628 -31.98 -72.18 -33.95
CA GLY A 628 -31.01 -73.04 -33.26
C GLY A 628 -31.53 -73.55 -31.91
N GLN A 629 -31.50 -74.87 -31.72
CA GLN A 629 -32.32 -75.66 -30.81
C GLN A 629 -32.06 -75.53 -29.30
N THR A 630 -33.14 -75.71 -28.52
CA THR A 630 -33.23 -76.29 -27.17
C THR A 630 -32.26 -75.78 -26.08
N ASN A 631 -32.48 -74.52 -25.66
CA ASN A 631 -32.23 -74.01 -24.29
C ASN A 631 -33.09 -72.75 -24.01
N GLN A 632 -34.25 -72.64 -24.68
CA GLN A 632 -35.01 -71.38 -24.79
C GLN A 632 -36.17 -71.22 -23.81
N THR A 633 -36.65 -72.25 -23.10
CA THR A 633 -37.82 -72.09 -22.20
C THR A 633 -37.47 -71.47 -20.86
N SER A 634 -36.33 -71.80 -20.25
CA SER A 634 -35.86 -71.20 -18.99
C SER A 634 -35.23 -69.81 -19.17
N THR A 635 -34.64 -69.54 -20.33
CA THR A 635 -34.09 -68.21 -20.67
C THR A 635 -35.18 -67.23 -21.11
N LYS A 636 -36.22 -67.68 -21.85
CA LYS A 636 -37.41 -66.85 -22.17
C LYS A 636 -38.27 -66.55 -20.94
N SER A 637 -38.45 -67.50 -20.01
CA SER A 637 -39.18 -67.21 -18.77
C SER A 637 -38.43 -66.20 -17.91
N ARG A 638 -37.10 -66.34 -17.80
CA ARG A 638 -36.25 -65.41 -17.05
C ARG A 638 -36.17 -64.02 -17.71
N SER A 639 -36.18 -63.92 -19.03
CA SER A 639 -36.26 -62.63 -19.74
C SER A 639 -37.62 -61.95 -19.51
N ASN A 640 -38.72 -62.70 -19.54
CA ASN A 640 -40.06 -62.15 -19.31
C ASN A 640 -40.23 -61.67 -17.85
N ILE A 641 -39.72 -62.41 -16.87
CA ILE A 641 -39.73 -61.99 -15.45
C ILE A 641 -38.93 -60.69 -15.26
N SER A 642 -37.75 -60.58 -15.90
CA SER A 642 -36.94 -59.35 -15.84
C SER A 642 -37.59 -58.14 -16.51
N GLN A 643 -38.40 -58.36 -17.56
CA GLN A 643 -39.17 -57.31 -18.23
C GLN A 643 -40.35 -56.84 -17.38
N SER A 644 -41.08 -57.75 -16.73
CA SER A 644 -42.15 -57.38 -15.78
C SER A 644 -41.61 -56.59 -14.58
N ASN A 645 -40.47 -57.01 -14.02
CA ASN A 645 -39.81 -56.28 -12.92
C ASN A 645 -39.36 -54.87 -13.34
N LEU A 646 -38.90 -54.70 -14.58
CA LEU A 646 -38.50 -53.39 -15.12
C LEU A 646 -39.69 -52.42 -15.24
N ILE A 647 -40.83 -52.89 -15.75
CA ILE A 647 -42.03 -52.05 -15.94
C ILE A 647 -42.53 -51.51 -14.59
N ILE A 648 -42.54 -52.35 -13.56
CA ILE A 648 -42.93 -51.92 -12.20
C ILE A 648 -41.98 -50.84 -11.68
N VAL A 649 -40.67 -51.05 -11.81
CA VAL A 649 -39.69 -50.06 -11.35
C VAL A 649 -39.83 -48.74 -12.10
N GLN A 650 -40.07 -48.77 -13.42
CA GLN A 650 -40.29 -47.55 -14.20
C GLN A 650 -41.54 -46.78 -13.73
N ILE A 651 -42.62 -47.48 -13.37
CA ILE A 651 -43.83 -46.86 -12.84
C ILE A 651 -43.56 -46.24 -11.46
N VAL A 652 -42.85 -46.95 -10.58
CA VAL A 652 -42.50 -46.43 -9.25
C VAL A 652 -41.54 -45.24 -9.37
N ASP A 653 -40.58 -45.25 -10.30
CA ASP A 653 -39.68 -44.11 -10.58
C ASP A 653 -40.46 -42.86 -11.00
N LYS A 654 -41.47 -43.00 -11.87
CA LYS A 654 -42.32 -41.87 -12.27
C LYS A 654 -43.20 -41.35 -11.14
N ILE A 655 -43.72 -42.24 -10.28
CA ILE A 655 -44.47 -41.85 -9.09
C ILE A 655 -43.56 -41.10 -8.11
N LEU A 656 -42.35 -41.62 -7.86
CA LEU A 656 -41.36 -40.98 -6.99
C LEU A 656 -40.91 -39.62 -7.55
N PHE A 657 -40.75 -39.50 -8.87
CA PHE A 657 -40.45 -38.22 -9.52
C PHE A 657 -41.54 -37.17 -9.23
N VAL A 658 -42.82 -37.52 -9.41
CA VAL A 658 -43.94 -36.59 -9.15
C VAL A 658 -44.03 -36.23 -7.66
N LEU A 659 -43.90 -37.22 -6.77
CA LEU A 659 -43.90 -36.99 -5.33
C LEU A 659 -42.74 -36.09 -4.90
N PHE A 660 -41.55 -36.30 -5.45
CA PHE A 660 -40.36 -35.54 -5.09
C PHE A 660 -40.41 -34.12 -5.66
N PHE A 661 -40.98 -33.95 -6.86
CA PHE A 661 -41.24 -32.65 -7.43
C PHE A 661 -42.21 -31.83 -6.56
N ILE A 662 -43.32 -32.44 -6.11
CA ILE A 662 -44.28 -31.81 -5.19
C ILE A 662 -43.61 -31.48 -3.86
N LEU A 663 -42.82 -32.40 -3.30
CA LEU A 663 -42.14 -32.22 -2.02
C LEU A 663 -41.08 -31.11 -2.09
N ILE A 664 -40.33 -31.00 -3.18
CA ILE A 664 -39.37 -29.91 -3.41
C ILE A 664 -40.07 -28.55 -3.48
N ILE A 665 -41.23 -28.46 -4.15
CA ILE A 665 -42.02 -27.22 -4.21
C ILE A 665 -42.56 -26.86 -2.82
N ALA A 666 -43.07 -27.84 -2.08
CA ALA A 666 -43.57 -27.64 -0.72
C ALA A 666 -42.47 -27.21 0.27
N LEU A 667 -41.23 -27.64 0.06
CA LEU A 667 -40.07 -27.26 0.89
C LEU A 667 -39.51 -25.86 0.57
N HIS A 668 -39.89 -25.26 -0.56
CA HIS A 668 -39.42 -23.93 -0.95
C HIS A 668 -40.33 -22.79 -0.41
N ASN A 669 -41.60 -23.10 -0.10
CA ASN A 669 -42.50 -22.19 0.62
C ASN A 669 -42.29 -22.31 2.13
#